data_AF-A0A7C5F818-F1
#
_entry.id   AF-A0A7C5F818-F1
#
_cell.length_a   1.000
_cell.length_b   1.000
_cell.length_c   1.000
_cell.angle_alpha   90.00
_cell.angle_beta   90.00
_cell.angle_gamma   90.00
#
_symmetry.space_group_name_H-M   'P 1'
#
loop_
_entity.id
_entity.type
_entity.pdbx_description
1 polymer ?
#
loop_
_entity_poly.entity_id
_entity_poly.type
_entity_poly.pdbx_seq_one_letter_code
_entity_poly.pdbx_strand_id
1 'polypeptide(L)'
;MVSKVESDADIVSTLKKSLEQLKLAGAQKHELVTIETLIKGVEEGLEKVDRKAVVENATKCKDEIVRIWDKIISGLITDAKEFIKEAKGLKANVLHAEELLAQSQIEANAKKYSRAVELVKQSKVYATEALETLMKDKQSAAETLIKSFEKQCEKARDFYVLINHGSECAKEKKYQIALDFFQQSVEELNKLKTDYEKNLKLLEAANIKLAFLNDDEMAKAGEKVDYRRAKEVLVKAEHALKKGDFAAVQKYIEESEGEISATRAAYERAIVAMKEAEDKAKEVTRLGVTSSKLEELLGNSKVQFKNGNYEGAIVASKDAISEIERLKKTIEDAKNAITSAQSLINRASGMGIDTQAAKETLQKAKEMTLKGDIVGTKEQAEKATQIAESIIVKTLNEAIMEVERKVIEAEQQAFQTSNARQVLDFARQLIKDKLYEEVVPALKKVSFETKEMMHDMKDAQENLNAMQVKLTTLIRLGANITSLQSKRLEAKTAFEAREYTKASQLASSCNEEAETMLKSKLSENLLKTKEIIDSAKKFKMDLSQIDDILGDSVAEYKGKRYEKSVEIWKECMDKIKEKMEERANGVFSSIEMLISDTEKASFRAKANEILELKKKANDAMQEGNYIVMLELLDNIKVEMESIGERKCAEIILATQSLISDARTSRVDVSEAEEKLEKSKDAYQKKQYDVSYDLARNARMLLEGKMQTYEKAKDAINSVHDKLESAIKQGFDVLSVKTILKSAEEALIASDFSQAYLLSEKAKNEIDKLCDKKVYEEISSIKEKISEISKAGGDLRVIKNLMDEVESARKKKNFTKALELVQASKPAVEKELAKAKAKGVLDAAEASILRREKYNIDTTDSKRYLENAKRYFEDEEYDKATSYAQAAMDDPVTQAVSTSKKSKTLPSEPKKIKTEYGRIYLVKEETPKQVYRMFEDALKEKRLGLCISRTMLEELKKKCNIGSSQFIWLTMLSGNENTPKSERTEAPVGIVGLGATKAISDEINAPTDLSGLAEKIKAFADGEKKVVMLDCLDYLITQNDYKDVLRFVQLLSEHFAISRGNMFIALDPIALDTRELKLLERETVSL
;
A
#
# COMPACT_ATOMS: atom_id res chain seq x y z
N MET A 1 -170.13 -93.96 -10.70
CA MET A 1 -169.39 -95.20 -11.02
C MET A 1 -170.16 -96.45 -10.61
N VAL A 2 -170.67 -96.58 -9.37
CA VAL A 2 -171.55 -97.71 -8.99
C VAL A 2 -172.80 -97.84 -9.89
N SER A 3 -173.30 -96.74 -10.47
CA SER A 3 -174.35 -96.72 -11.49
C SER A 3 -173.89 -97.07 -12.92
N LYS A 4 -172.63 -97.50 -13.12
CA LYS A 4 -172.04 -97.69 -14.46
C LYS A 4 -170.80 -98.61 -14.46
N VAL A 5 -170.88 -99.72 -13.72
CA VAL A 5 -169.93 -100.84 -13.80
C VAL A 5 -170.76 -102.10 -14.01
N GLU A 6 -170.43 -102.88 -15.04
CA GLU A 6 -171.28 -103.97 -15.54
C GLU A 6 -170.79 -105.36 -15.10
N SER A 7 -169.62 -105.45 -14.43
CA SER A 7 -169.13 -106.66 -13.78
C SER A 7 -168.56 -106.37 -12.39
N ASP A 8 -168.78 -107.28 -11.45
CA ASP A 8 -168.29 -107.15 -10.08
C ASP A 8 -166.73 -107.18 -9.99
N ALA A 9 -166.04 -107.77 -10.98
CA ALA A 9 -164.59 -107.95 -10.99
C ALA A 9 -163.77 -106.65 -11.27
N ASP A 10 -164.33 -105.71 -12.02
CA ASP A 10 -163.60 -104.51 -12.48
C ASP A 10 -163.26 -103.53 -11.34
N ILE A 11 -164.06 -103.52 -10.27
CA ILE A 11 -163.91 -102.60 -9.13
C ILE A 11 -162.56 -102.84 -8.42
N VAL A 12 -162.25 -104.11 -8.13
CA VAL A 12 -161.04 -104.52 -7.41
C VAL A 12 -159.78 -104.23 -8.21
N SER A 13 -159.78 -104.55 -9.51
CA SER A 13 -158.70 -104.26 -10.46
C SER A 13 -158.37 -102.77 -10.49
N THR A 14 -159.40 -101.93 -10.53
CA THR A 14 -159.26 -100.47 -10.56
C THR A 14 -158.64 -99.94 -9.26
N LEU A 15 -159.09 -100.40 -8.10
CA LEU A 15 -158.55 -99.96 -6.80
C LEU A 15 -157.10 -100.42 -6.59
N LYS A 16 -156.73 -101.65 -6.99
CA LYS A 16 -155.34 -102.16 -6.90
C LYS A 16 -154.38 -101.35 -7.77
N LYS A 17 -154.78 -100.92 -8.97
CA LYS A 17 -154.00 -99.98 -9.80
C LYS A 17 -153.86 -98.59 -9.15
N SER A 18 -154.91 -98.06 -8.52
CA SER A 18 -154.85 -96.76 -7.83
C SER A 18 -153.89 -96.75 -6.64
N LEU A 19 -153.85 -97.85 -5.87
CA LEU A 19 -152.90 -98.10 -4.79
C LEU A 19 -151.44 -98.14 -5.29
N GLU A 20 -151.19 -98.76 -6.44
CA GLU A 20 -149.84 -98.85 -7.02
C GLU A 20 -149.34 -97.49 -7.53
N GLN A 21 -150.23 -96.66 -8.10
CA GLN A 21 -149.90 -95.28 -8.44
C GLN A 21 -149.60 -94.41 -7.20
N LEU A 22 -150.30 -94.63 -6.07
CA LEU A 22 -149.97 -93.98 -4.80
C LEU A 22 -148.57 -94.35 -4.28
N LYS A 23 -148.15 -95.62 -4.43
CA LYS A 23 -146.77 -96.06 -4.08
C LYS A 23 -145.71 -95.29 -4.89
N LEU A 24 -145.91 -95.16 -6.20
CA LEU A 24 -145.02 -94.40 -7.09
C LEU A 24 -145.05 -92.88 -6.85
N ALA A 25 -146.14 -92.36 -6.25
CA ALA A 25 -146.29 -90.95 -5.90
C ALA A 25 -145.69 -90.57 -4.54
N GLY A 26 -145.24 -91.54 -3.73
CA GLY A 26 -144.67 -91.28 -2.40
C GLY A 26 -145.68 -91.28 -1.24
N ALA A 27 -146.83 -91.95 -1.39
CA ALA A 27 -147.77 -92.17 -0.29
C ALA A 27 -147.13 -92.90 0.91
N GLN A 28 -147.57 -92.58 2.12
CA GLN A 28 -146.94 -93.13 3.32
C GLN A 28 -147.36 -94.59 3.55
N LYS A 29 -146.42 -95.40 4.03
CA LYS A 29 -146.56 -96.87 4.09
C LYS A 29 -147.80 -97.37 4.85
N HIS A 30 -148.28 -96.62 5.85
CA HIS A 30 -149.49 -96.96 6.61
C HIS A 30 -150.79 -96.62 5.85
N GLU A 31 -150.81 -95.51 5.10
CA GLU A 31 -151.96 -95.06 4.31
C GLU A 31 -152.31 -96.11 3.22
N LEU A 32 -151.27 -96.70 2.63
CA LEU A 32 -151.36 -97.79 1.65
C LEU A 32 -151.95 -99.09 2.22
N VAL A 33 -151.57 -99.47 3.45
CA VAL A 33 -152.07 -100.70 4.11
C VAL A 33 -153.56 -100.58 4.46
N THR A 34 -154.03 -99.39 4.84
CA THR A 34 -155.46 -99.12 5.04
C THR A 34 -156.26 -99.36 3.76
N ILE A 35 -155.74 -98.92 2.61
CA ILE A 35 -156.34 -99.15 1.29
C ILE A 35 -156.32 -100.64 0.93
N GLU A 36 -155.19 -101.33 1.09
CA GLU A 36 -155.08 -102.78 0.84
C GLU A 36 -156.11 -103.58 1.66
N THR A 37 -156.33 -103.20 2.91
CA THR A 37 -157.33 -103.80 3.80
C THR A 37 -158.75 -103.55 3.33
N LEU A 38 -159.07 -102.32 2.90
CA LEU A 38 -160.39 -101.98 2.38
C LEU A 38 -160.69 -102.66 1.03
N ILE A 39 -159.69 -102.80 0.15
CA ILE A 39 -159.83 -103.58 -1.10
C ILE A 39 -160.16 -105.04 -0.79
N LYS A 40 -159.47 -105.66 0.18
CA LYS A 40 -159.79 -107.04 0.59
C LYS A 40 -161.22 -107.15 1.15
N GLY A 41 -161.69 -106.13 1.86
CA GLY A 41 -163.09 -106.01 2.30
C GLY A 41 -164.11 -105.79 1.16
N VAL A 42 -163.67 -105.43 -0.05
CA VAL A 42 -164.50 -105.45 -1.28
C VAL A 42 -164.49 -106.86 -1.89
N GLU A 43 -163.31 -107.47 -2.03
CA GLU A 43 -163.15 -108.84 -2.55
C GLU A 43 -164.02 -109.85 -1.76
N GLU A 44 -163.92 -109.86 -0.44
CA GLU A 44 -164.71 -110.75 0.44
C GLU A 44 -166.22 -110.47 0.43
N GLY A 45 -166.64 -109.26 0.06
CA GLY A 45 -168.06 -108.92 -0.06
C GLY A 45 -168.66 -109.42 -1.38
N LEU A 46 -167.86 -109.42 -2.44
CA LEU A 46 -168.24 -109.91 -3.77
C LEU A 46 -168.46 -111.42 -3.76
N GLU A 47 -167.55 -112.19 -3.13
CA GLU A 47 -167.71 -113.64 -2.95
C GLU A 47 -169.00 -114.01 -2.20
N LYS A 48 -169.42 -113.18 -1.24
CA LYS A 48 -170.61 -113.39 -0.40
C LYS A 48 -171.89 -112.82 -1.00
N VAL A 49 -171.80 -112.18 -2.19
CA VAL A 49 -172.89 -111.47 -2.87
C VAL A 49 -173.50 -110.33 -2.01
N ASP A 50 -172.80 -109.87 -0.98
CA ASP A 50 -173.22 -108.72 -0.15
C ASP A 50 -172.86 -107.40 -0.84
N ARG A 51 -173.71 -107.03 -1.80
CA ARG A 51 -173.60 -105.75 -2.53
C ARG A 51 -173.59 -104.52 -1.62
N LYS A 52 -174.07 -104.60 -0.37
CA LYS A 52 -174.04 -103.48 0.57
C LYS A 52 -172.65 -103.30 1.15
N ALA A 53 -172.04 -104.37 1.67
CA ALA A 53 -170.66 -104.35 2.17
C ALA A 53 -169.65 -103.97 1.08
N VAL A 54 -169.83 -104.49 -0.14
CA VAL A 54 -169.02 -104.18 -1.33
C VAL A 54 -169.01 -102.68 -1.61
N VAL A 55 -170.20 -102.07 -1.74
CA VAL A 55 -170.33 -100.63 -2.06
C VAL A 55 -169.79 -99.77 -0.92
N GLU A 56 -170.03 -100.15 0.34
CA GLU A 56 -169.55 -99.39 1.49
C GLU A 56 -168.01 -99.41 1.60
N ASN A 57 -167.39 -100.59 1.49
CA ASN A 57 -165.92 -100.72 1.55
C ASN A 57 -165.24 -100.11 0.32
N ALA A 58 -165.81 -100.26 -0.89
CA ALA A 58 -165.27 -99.64 -2.10
C ALA A 58 -165.34 -98.11 -2.06
N THR A 59 -166.40 -97.55 -1.45
CA THR A 59 -166.54 -96.09 -1.27
C THR A 59 -165.50 -95.58 -0.28
N LYS A 60 -165.39 -96.19 0.92
CA LYS A 60 -164.33 -95.85 1.90
C LYS A 60 -162.93 -95.95 1.31
N CYS A 61 -162.66 -97.01 0.55
CA CYS A 61 -161.38 -97.23 -0.13
C CYS A 61 -161.05 -96.09 -1.10
N LYS A 62 -162.01 -95.72 -1.94
CA LYS A 62 -161.88 -94.65 -2.94
C LYS A 62 -161.64 -93.30 -2.28
N ASP A 63 -162.35 -92.99 -1.19
CA ASP A 63 -162.30 -91.68 -0.57
C ASP A 63 -160.99 -91.49 0.23
N GLU A 64 -160.41 -92.54 0.81
CA GLU A 64 -159.06 -92.46 1.41
C GLU A 64 -157.95 -92.38 0.33
N ILE A 65 -158.06 -93.11 -0.80
CA ILE A 65 -157.17 -92.95 -1.98
C ILE A 65 -157.12 -91.49 -2.43
N VAL A 66 -158.28 -90.84 -2.52
CA VAL A 66 -158.44 -89.44 -2.87
C VAL A 66 -157.76 -88.52 -1.85
N ARG A 67 -158.00 -88.74 -0.56
CA ARG A 67 -157.45 -87.94 0.55
C ARG A 67 -155.92 -87.90 0.58
N ILE A 68 -155.27 -89.04 0.32
CA ILE A 68 -153.81 -89.14 0.29
C ILE A 68 -153.23 -88.41 -0.92
N TRP A 69 -153.88 -88.55 -2.08
CA TRP A 69 -153.47 -87.86 -3.30
C TRP A 69 -153.60 -86.33 -3.21
N ASP A 70 -154.70 -85.83 -2.65
CA ASP A 70 -154.92 -84.40 -2.38
C ASP A 70 -153.77 -83.82 -1.50
N LYS A 71 -153.31 -84.59 -0.50
CA LYS A 71 -152.18 -84.27 0.40
C LYS A 71 -150.82 -84.27 -0.31
N ILE A 72 -150.50 -85.27 -1.14
CA ILE A 72 -149.23 -85.34 -1.88
C ILE A 72 -149.12 -84.16 -2.87
N ILE A 73 -150.18 -83.90 -3.62
CA ILE A 73 -150.18 -82.88 -4.68
C ILE A 73 -150.12 -81.47 -4.10
N SER A 74 -150.83 -81.17 -3.01
CA SER A 74 -150.78 -79.84 -2.38
C SER A 74 -149.37 -79.50 -1.85
N GLY A 75 -148.62 -80.47 -1.34
CA GLY A 75 -147.20 -80.30 -1.01
C GLY A 75 -146.35 -79.98 -2.25
N LEU A 76 -146.36 -80.87 -3.25
CA LEU A 76 -145.56 -80.70 -4.47
C LEU A 76 -145.84 -79.38 -5.23
N ILE A 77 -147.11 -78.94 -5.27
CA ILE A 77 -147.50 -77.66 -5.84
C ILE A 77 -146.93 -76.48 -5.04
N THR A 78 -146.89 -76.58 -3.71
CA THR A 78 -146.35 -75.51 -2.84
C THR A 78 -144.85 -75.35 -3.05
N ASP A 79 -144.08 -76.46 -3.05
CA ASP A 79 -142.65 -76.45 -3.33
C ASP A 79 -142.30 -75.90 -4.73
N ALA A 80 -143.24 -75.95 -5.69
CA ALA A 80 -143.08 -75.38 -7.01
C ALA A 80 -143.45 -73.90 -7.06
N LYS A 81 -144.48 -73.45 -6.32
CA LYS A 81 -144.84 -72.03 -6.18
C LYS A 81 -143.68 -71.23 -5.58
N GLU A 82 -142.97 -71.77 -4.59
CA GLU A 82 -141.83 -71.07 -3.98
C GLU A 82 -140.62 -70.97 -4.91
N PHE A 83 -140.22 -72.07 -5.56
CA PHE A 83 -139.09 -72.06 -6.52
C PHE A 83 -139.33 -71.11 -7.70
N ILE A 84 -140.56 -71.07 -8.22
CA ILE A 84 -140.94 -70.14 -9.30
C ILE A 84 -140.93 -68.70 -8.83
N LYS A 85 -141.38 -68.42 -7.60
CA LYS A 85 -141.35 -67.09 -6.99
C LYS A 85 -139.91 -66.58 -6.82
N GLU A 86 -138.97 -67.44 -6.42
CA GLU A 86 -137.54 -67.11 -6.36
C GLU A 86 -136.98 -66.80 -7.75
N ALA A 87 -137.20 -67.68 -8.72
CA ALA A 87 -136.79 -67.49 -10.11
C ALA A 87 -137.35 -66.19 -10.73
N LYS A 88 -138.61 -65.83 -10.40
CA LYS A 88 -139.25 -64.58 -10.80
C LYS A 88 -138.66 -63.35 -10.11
N GLY A 89 -138.23 -63.48 -8.86
CA GLY A 89 -137.46 -62.45 -8.14
C GLY A 89 -136.11 -62.15 -8.81
N LEU A 90 -135.43 -63.20 -9.31
CA LEU A 90 -134.23 -63.11 -10.14
C LEU A 90 -134.50 -62.58 -11.57
N LYS A 91 -135.76 -62.27 -11.91
CA LYS A 91 -136.23 -61.78 -13.22
C LYS A 91 -136.13 -62.80 -14.37
N ALA A 92 -136.12 -64.10 -14.07
CA ALA A 92 -136.25 -65.14 -15.10
C ALA A 92 -137.69 -65.18 -15.66
N ASN A 93 -137.83 -65.52 -16.95
CA ASN A 93 -139.13 -65.61 -17.62
C ASN A 93 -139.84 -66.93 -17.30
N VAL A 94 -140.49 -66.99 -16.14
CA VAL A 94 -141.16 -68.21 -15.63
C VAL A 94 -142.64 -68.34 -16.03
N LEU A 95 -143.14 -67.55 -16.99
CA LEU A 95 -144.57 -67.49 -17.32
C LEU A 95 -145.16 -68.88 -17.61
N HIS A 96 -144.49 -69.68 -18.45
CA HIS A 96 -144.97 -71.02 -18.81
C HIS A 96 -144.88 -72.02 -17.65
N ALA A 97 -143.93 -71.83 -16.72
CA ALA A 97 -143.87 -72.62 -15.50
C ALA A 97 -145.05 -72.29 -14.56
N GLU A 98 -145.46 -71.02 -14.47
CA GLU A 98 -146.67 -70.59 -13.74
C GLU A 98 -147.94 -71.17 -14.37
N GLU A 99 -148.05 -71.17 -15.70
CA GLU A 99 -149.16 -71.79 -16.44
C GLU A 99 -149.29 -73.29 -16.17
N LEU A 100 -148.19 -74.05 -16.31
CA LEU A 100 -148.19 -75.49 -16.06
C LEU A 100 -148.51 -75.82 -14.59
N LEU A 101 -148.08 -74.97 -13.65
CA LEU A 101 -148.40 -75.14 -12.23
C LEU A 101 -149.89 -74.84 -11.96
N ALA A 102 -150.47 -73.82 -12.60
CA ALA A 102 -151.90 -73.55 -12.54
C ALA A 102 -152.74 -74.70 -13.16
N GLN A 103 -152.31 -75.25 -14.30
CA GLN A 103 -152.94 -76.44 -14.89
C GLN A 103 -152.84 -77.66 -13.97
N SER A 104 -151.70 -77.86 -13.28
CA SER A 104 -151.55 -78.94 -12.30
C SER A 104 -152.54 -78.81 -11.13
N GLN A 105 -152.80 -77.58 -10.66
CA GLN A 105 -153.78 -77.30 -9.61
C GLN A 105 -155.22 -77.58 -10.09
N ILE A 106 -155.53 -77.33 -11.36
CA ILE A 106 -156.84 -77.64 -11.95
C ILE A 106 -157.03 -79.16 -12.06
N GLU A 107 -156.05 -79.89 -12.60
CA GLU A 107 -156.14 -81.36 -12.72
C GLU A 107 -156.09 -82.08 -11.35
N ALA A 108 -155.44 -81.46 -10.34
CA ALA A 108 -155.52 -81.89 -8.95
C ALA A 108 -156.95 -81.77 -8.39
N ASN A 109 -157.58 -80.60 -8.56
CA ASN A 109 -158.94 -80.36 -8.10
C ASN A 109 -159.96 -81.27 -8.85
N ALA A 110 -159.67 -81.62 -10.11
CA ALA A 110 -160.40 -82.60 -10.92
C ALA A 110 -160.06 -84.08 -10.58
N LYS A 111 -159.21 -84.32 -9.57
CA LYS A 111 -158.80 -85.63 -9.04
C LYS A 111 -158.06 -86.55 -10.03
N LYS A 112 -157.37 -85.98 -11.02
CA LYS A 112 -156.50 -86.67 -12.01
C LYS A 112 -155.02 -86.59 -11.59
N TYR A 113 -154.72 -87.07 -10.40
CA TYR A 113 -153.51 -86.71 -9.67
C TYR A 113 -152.18 -87.08 -10.35
N SER A 114 -152.12 -88.22 -11.04
CA SER A 114 -150.92 -88.64 -11.77
C SER A 114 -150.52 -87.65 -12.88
N ARG A 115 -151.49 -86.99 -13.54
CA ARG A 115 -151.20 -85.91 -14.50
C ARG A 115 -150.80 -84.61 -13.79
N ALA A 116 -151.36 -84.32 -12.62
CA ALA A 116 -150.96 -83.17 -11.81
C ALA A 116 -149.49 -83.26 -11.33
N VAL A 117 -149.02 -84.43 -10.86
CA VAL A 117 -147.59 -84.62 -10.50
C VAL A 117 -146.67 -84.27 -11.68
N GLU A 118 -147.02 -84.73 -12.88
CA GLU A 118 -146.20 -84.55 -14.07
C GLU A 118 -146.13 -83.07 -14.49
N LEU A 119 -147.25 -82.35 -14.46
CA LEU A 119 -147.30 -80.92 -14.73
C LEU A 119 -146.49 -80.10 -13.70
N VAL A 120 -146.50 -80.48 -12.41
CA VAL A 120 -145.63 -79.87 -11.40
C VAL A 120 -144.14 -80.10 -11.70
N LYS A 121 -143.77 -81.31 -12.12
CA LYS A 121 -142.37 -81.63 -12.50
C LYS A 121 -141.93 -80.84 -13.73
N GLN A 122 -142.77 -80.78 -14.77
CA GLN A 122 -142.52 -79.99 -15.99
C GLN A 122 -142.38 -78.49 -15.66
N SER A 123 -143.25 -77.97 -14.79
CA SER A 123 -143.18 -76.59 -14.29
C SER A 123 -141.82 -76.28 -13.63
N LYS A 124 -141.31 -77.13 -12.72
CA LYS A 124 -139.97 -76.94 -12.11
C LYS A 124 -138.82 -77.04 -13.13
N VAL A 125 -138.95 -77.84 -14.19
CA VAL A 125 -137.96 -77.90 -15.28
C VAL A 125 -137.92 -76.57 -16.04
N TYR A 126 -139.05 -76.09 -16.56
CA TYR A 126 -139.12 -74.82 -17.29
C TYR A 126 -138.66 -73.62 -16.44
N ALA A 127 -138.94 -73.61 -15.14
CA ALA A 127 -138.44 -72.57 -14.23
C ALA A 127 -136.90 -72.59 -14.09
N THR A 128 -136.27 -73.77 -14.22
CA THR A 128 -134.82 -73.92 -14.23
C THR A 128 -134.22 -73.46 -15.56
N GLU A 129 -134.80 -73.88 -16.69
CA GLU A 129 -134.37 -73.48 -18.05
C GLU A 129 -134.44 -71.96 -18.24
N ALA A 130 -135.46 -71.30 -17.69
CA ALA A 130 -135.61 -69.84 -17.71
C ALA A 130 -134.48 -69.11 -16.93
N LEU A 131 -133.99 -69.70 -15.84
CA LEU A 131 -132.86 -69.17 -15.06
C LEU A 131 -131.52 -69.39 -15.78
N GLU A 132 -131.30 -70.59 -16.32
CA GLU A 132 -130.08 -70.92 -17.07
C GLU A 132 -129.96 -70.04 -18.35
N THR A 133 -131.07 -69.76 -19.02
CA THR A 133 -131.14 -68.82 -20.15
C THR A 133 -130.75 -67.40 -19.73
N LEU A 134 -131.31 -66.89 -18.64
CA LEU A 134 -130.99 -65.56 -18.13
C LEU A 134 -129.50 -65.41 -17.77
N MET A 135 -128.90 -66.42 -17.14
CA MET A 135 -127.45 -66.39 -16.83
C MET A 135 -126.60 -66.35 -18.10
N LYS A 136 -126.97 -67.11 -19.13
CA LYS A 136 -126.26 -67.14 -20.42
C LYS A 136 -126.31 -65.79 -21.14
N ASP A 137 -127.45 -65.10 -21.11
CA ASP A 137 -127.59 -63.75 -21.68
C ASP A 137 -126.74 -62.72 -20.92
N LYS A 138 -126.70 -62.82 -19.58
CA LYS A 138 -125.89 -61.91 -18.73
C LYS A 138 -124.39 -62.16 -18.88
N GLN A 139 -123.97 -63.42 -18.97
CA GLN A 139 -122.61 -63.81 -19.31
C GLN A 139 -122.19 -63.22 -20.67
N SER A 140 -122.97 -63.48 -21.72
CA SER A 140 -122.70 -63.02 -23.09
C SER A 140 -122.59 -61.49 -23.20
N ALA A 141 -123.44 -60.75 -22.49
CA ALA A 141 -123.39 -59.29 -22.44
C ALA A 141 -122.08 -58.77 -21.80
N ALA A 142 -121.64 -59.37 -20.69
CA ALA A 142 -120.39 -59.00 -20.01
C ALA A 142 -119.16 -59.36 -20.87
N GLU A 143 -119.12 -60.56 -21.46
CA GLU A 143 -118.03 -61.00 -22.35
C GLU A 143 -117.86 -60.09 -23.57
N THR A 144 -118.98 -59.68 -24.17
CA THR A 144 -118.99 -58.78 -25.34
C THR A 144 -118.42 -57.41 -25.00
N LEU A 145 -118.75 -56.86 -23.82
CA LEU A 145 -118.20 -55.58 -23.36
C LEU A 145 -116.68 -55.65 -23.15
N ILE A 146 -116.17 -56.67 -22.44
CA ILE A 146 -114.72 -56.86 -22.26
C ILE A 146 -114.02 -56.97 -23.62
N LYS A 147 -114.53 -57.82 -24.52
CA LYS A 147 -113.96 -58.10 -25.84
C LYS A 147 -113.91 -56.88 -26.76
N SER A 148 -114.79 -55.89 -26.52
CA SER A 148 -114.76 -54.62 -27.23
C SER A 148 -113.61 -53.71 -26.76
N PHE A 149 -113.29 -53.73 -25.46
CA PHE A 149 -112.37 -52.77 -24.83
C PHE A 149 -110.95 -53.31 -24.63
N GLU A 150 -110.73 -54.62 -24.58
CA GLU A 150 -109.39 -55.25 -24.48
C GLU A 150 -108.43 -54.86 -25.62
N LYS A 151 -108.96 -54.39 -26.75
CA LYS A 151 -108.18 -53.90 -27.90
C LYS A 151 -107.56 -52.53 -27.65
N GLN A 152 -108.10 -51.76 -26.70
CA GLN A 152 -107.66 -50.41 -26.33
C GLN A 152 -106.87 -50.43 -25.02
N CYS A 153 -107.36 -51.15 -24.01
CA CYS A 153 -106.72 -51.32 -22.71
C CYS A 153 -106.58 -52.81 -22.39
N GLU A 154 -105.34 -53.33 -22.42
CA GLU A 154 -105.07 -54.77 -22.26
C GLU A 154 -105.56 -55.33 -20.90
N LYS A 155 -105.55 -54.48 -19.88
CA LYS A 155 -106.02 -54.74 -18.50
C LYS A 155 -107.52 -55.08 -18.40
N ALA A 156 -108.32 -54.79 -19.43
CA ALA A 156 -109.73 -55.18 -19.46
C ALA A 156 -109.93 -56.70 -19.38
N ARG A 157 -108.93 -57.50 -19.78
CA ARG A 157 -108.96 -58.97 -19.74
C ARG A 157 -109.11 -59.54 -18.34
N ASP A 158 -108.62 -58.86 -17.32
CA ASP A 158 -108.61 -59.35 -15.94
C ASP A 158 -110.04 -59.64 -15.44
N PHE A 159 -111.04 -58.90 -15.96
CA PHE A 159 -112.45 -59.09 -15.61
C PHE A 159 -113.08 -60.37 -16.16
N TYR A 160 -112.47 -61.06 -17.14
CA TYR A 160 -112.93 -62.40 -17.54
C TYR A 160 -112.87 -63.40 -16.38
N VAL A 161 -112.01 -63.17 -15.38
CA VAL A 161 -111.97 -63.98 -14.15
C VAL A 161 -113.31 -63.93 -13.41
N LEU A 162 -113.95 -62.76 -13.29
CA LEU A 162 -115.24 -62.60 -12.63
C LEU A 162 -116.36 -63.31 -13.42
N ILE A 163 -116.33 -63.21 -14.75
CA ILE A 163 -117.28 -63.94 -15.63
C ILE A 163 -117.14 -65.45 -15.46
N ASN A 164 -115.92 -65.98 -15.40
CA ASN A 164 -115.69 -67.41 -15.21
C ASN A 164 -116.26 -67.91 -13.86
N HIS A 165 -116.01 -67.19 -12.76
CA HIS A 165 -116.59 -67.52 -11.45
C HIS A 165 -118.13 -67.45 -11.45
N GLY A 166 -118.72 -66.44 -12.12
CA GLY A 166 -120.17 -66.35 -12.31
C GLY A 166 -120.73 -67.54 -13.09
N SER A 167 -120.06 -67.96 -14.16
CA SER A 167 -120.43 -69.13 -14.98
C SER A 167 -120.32 -70.46 -14.22
N GLU A 168 -119.39 -70.57 -13.27
CA GLU A 168 -119.30 -71.73 -12.36
C GLU A 168 -120.42 -71.74 -11.31
N CYS A 169 -120.70 -70.61 -10.67
CA CYS A 169 -121.83 -70.47 -9.74
C CYS A 169 -123.18 -70.78 -10.42
N ALA A 170 -123.35 -70.44 -11.70
CA ALA A 170 -124.54 -70.78 -12.47
C ALA A 170 -124.71 -72.31 -12.66
N LYS A 171 -123.62 -73.05 -12.92
CA LYS A 171 -123.63 -74.53 -13.03
C LYS A 171 -123.98 -75.20 -11.70
N GLU A 172 -123.55 -74.63 -10.59
CA GLU A 172 -123.94 -75.05 -9.24
C GLU A 172 -125.38 -74.65 -8.85
N LYS A 173 -126.13 -74.01 -9.75
CA LYS A 173 -127.50 -73.48 -9.54
C LYS A 173 -127.59 -72.37 -8.48
N LYS A 174 -126.47 -71.71 -8.17
CA LYS A 174 -126.37 -70.56 -7.25
C LYS A 174 -126.64 -69.26 -8.00
N TYR A 175 -127.84 -69.14 -8.56
CA TYR A 175 -128.19 -68.17 -9.60
C TYR A 175 -128.03 -66.69 -9.20
N GLN A 176 -128.31 -66.31 -7.95
CA GLN A 176 -128.07 -64.94 -7.47
C GLN A 176 -126.57 -64.58 -7.51
N ILE A 177 -125.71 -65.44 -6.96
CA ILE A 177 -124.26 -65.22 -6.86
C ILE A 177 -123.63 -65.12 -8.27
N ALA A 178 -124.11 -65.93 -9.22
CA ALA A 178 -123.71 -65.85 -10.62
C ALA A 178 -124.02 -64.46 -11.23
N LEU A 179 -125.25 -63.97 -11.00
CA LEU A 179 -125.71 -62.67 -11.48
C LEU A 179 -124.92 -61.50 -10.89
N ASP A 180 -124.52 -61.59 -9.62
CA ASP A 180 -123.74 -60.57 -8.92
C ASP A 180 -122.32 -60.46 -9.48
N PHE A 181 -121.64 -61.60 -9.74
CA PHE A 181 -120.33 -61.60 -10.42
C PHE A 181 -120.39 -61.03 -11.83
N PHE A 182 -121.43 -61.33 -12.62
CA PHE A 182 -121.59 -60.74 -13.96
C PHE A 182 -121.82 -59.22 -13.90
N GLN A 183 -122.57 -58.71 -12.90
CA GLN A 183 -122.75 -57.28 -12.70
C GLN A 183 -121.46 -56.58 -12.27
N GLN A 184 -120.75 -57.12 -11.27
CA GLN A 184 -119.46 -56.61 -10.80
C GLN A 184 -118.43 -56.52 -11.95
N SER A 185 -118.39 -57.54 -12.82
CA SER A 185 -117.53 -57.55 -14.00
C SER A 185 -117.80 -56.41 -14.99
N VAL A 186 -119.04 -55.92 -15.07
CA VAL A 186 -119.43 -54.81 -15.94
C VAL A 186 -119.17 -53.46 -15.26
N GLU A 187 -119.38 -53.34 -13.96
CA GLU A 187 -119.12 -52.10 -13.22
C GLU A 187 -117.62 -51.76 -13.18
N GLU A 188 -116.75 -52.70 -12.85
CA GLU A 188 -115.29 -52.45 -12.81
C GLU A 188 -114.70 -52.15 -14.20
N LEU A 189 -115.23 -52.79 -15.26
CA LEU A 189 -114.85 -52.49 -16.64
C LEU A 189 -115.20 -51.04 -17.03
N ASN A 190 -116.37 -50.54 -16.62
CA ASN A 190 -116.78 -49.16 -16.90
C ASN A 190 -115.94 -48.13 -16.14
N LYS A 191 -115.47 -48.44 -14.92
CA LYS A 191 -114.49 -47.61 -14.19
C LYS A 191 -113.17 -47.54 -14.95
N LEU A 192 -112.61 -48.69 -15.34
CA LEU A 192 -111.35 -48.76 -16.11
C LEU A 192 -111.43 -47.97 -17.43
N LYS A 193 -112.59 -48.02 -18.12
CA LYS A 193 -112.81 -47.24 -19.34
C LYS A 193 -112.80 -45.72 -19.09
N THR A 194 -113.42 -45.27 -18.00
CA THR A 194 -113.46 -43.85 -17.63
C THR A 194 -112.05 -43.29 -17.35
N ASP A 195 -111.22 -44.05 -16.64
CA ASP A 195 -109.82 -43.66 -16.38
C ASP A 195 -108.96 -43.69 -17.66
N TYR A 196 -109.18 -44.64 -18.57
CA TYR A 196 -108.50 -44.67 -19.86
C TYR A 196 -108.81 -43.42 -20.70
N GLU A 197 -110.09 -43.05 -20.85
CA GLU A 197 -110.50 -41.85 -21.59
C GLU A 197 -109.97 -40.55 -20.99
N LYS A 198 -109.80 -40.49 -19.66
CA LYS A 198 -109.17 -39.36 -18.97
C LYS A 198 -107.68 -39.23 -19.31
N ASN A 199 -106.94 -40.33 -19.26
CA ASN A 199 -105.49 -40.31 -19.48
C ASN A 199 -105.11 -40.19 -20.96
N LEU A 200 -105.95 -40.67 -21.88
CA LEU A 200 -105.80 -40.41 -23.33
C LEU A 200 -105.80 -38.91 -23.63
N LYS A 201 -106.75 -38.14 -23.09
CA LYS A 201 -106.86 -36.69 -23.31
C LYS A 201 -105.67 -35.89 -22.77
N LEU A 202 -105.08 -36.32 -21.65
CA LEU A 202 -103.86 -35.72 -21.11
C LEU A 202 -102.67 -35.91 -22.06
N LEU A 203 -102.54 -37.11 -22.63
CA LEU A 203 -101.48 -37.46 -23.57
C LEU A 203 -101.64 -36.78 -24.92
N GLU A 204 -102.86 -36.68 -25.45
CA GLU A 204 -103.18 -35.89 -26.64
C GLU A 204 -102.82 -34.42 -26.46
N ALA A 205 -103.16 -33.81 -25.30
CA ALA A 205 -102.79 -32.44 -24.98
C ALA A 205 -101.27 -32.23 -24.91
N ALA A 206 -100.52 -33.17 -24.32
CA ALA A 206 -99.06 -33.12 -24.27
C ALA A 206 -98.41 -33.21 -25.67
N ASN A 207 -98.90 -34.12 -26.52
CA ASN A 207 -98.45 -34.25 -27.91
C ASN A 207 -98.75 -32.99 -28.74
N ILE A 208 -99.93 -32.36 -28.55
CA ILE A 208 -100.29 -31.09 -29.20
C ILE A 208 -99.37 -29.94 -28.74
N LYS A 209 -99.09 -29.86 -27.43
CA LYS A 209 -98.19 -28.84 -26.85
C LYS A 209 -96.77 -28.94 -27.41
N LEU A 210 -96.24 -30.17 -27.55
CA LEU A 210 -94.93 -30.41 -28.16
C LEU A 210 -94.91 -30.08 -29.67
N ALA A 211 -96.00 -30.35 -30.40
CA ALA A 211 -96.12 -29.98 -31.81
C ALA A 211 -96.13 -28.44 -31.99
N PHE A 212 -96.96 -27.73 -31.24
CA PHE A 212 -97.08 -26.27 -31.34
C PHE A 212 -95.76 -25.54 -31.04
N LEU A 213 -94.96 -26.03 -30.08
CA LEU A 213 -93.65 -25.46 -29.76
C LEU A 213 -92.64 -25.60 -30.91
N ASN A 214 -92.70 -26.68 -31.71
CA ASN A 214 -91.85 -26.81 -32.89
C ASN A 214 -92.18 -25.75 -33.95
N ASP A 215 -93.45 -25.35 -34.08
CA ASP A 215 -93.93 -24.43 -35.13
C ASP A 215 -93.83 -22.94 -34.71
N ASP A 216 -94.13 -22.61 -33.46
CA ASP A 216 -94.04 -21.23 -32.94
C ASP A 216 -92.58 -20.73 -32.83
N GLU A 217 -91.62 -21.62 -32.61
CA GLU A 217 -90.19 -21.27 -32.58
C GLU A 217 -89.58 -21.16 -33.99
N MET A 218 -90.11 -21.89 -35.00
CA MET A 218 -89.76 -21.65 -36.42
C MET A 218 -90.06 -20.20 -36.82
N ALA A 219 -91.17 -19.64 -36.36
CA ALA A 219 -91.61 -18.29 -36.67
C ALA A 219 -90.76 -17.17 -36.03
N LYS A 220 -89.94 -17.49 -35.01
CA LYS A 220 -89.25 -16.48 -34.18
C LYS A 220 -87.73 -16.46 -34.32
N ALA A 221 -87.09 -17.55 -34.76
CA ALA A 221 -85.63 -17.62 -34.79
C ALA A 221 -84.99 -18.28 -36.03
N GLY A 222 -85.76 -18.89 -36.94
CA GLY A 222 -85.26 -19.38 -38.23
C GLY A 222 -84.38 -20.64 -38.22
N GLU A 223 -83.97 -21.14 -37.04
CA GLU A 223 -83.39 -22.48 -36.87
C GLU A 223 -84.21 -23.29 -35.85
N LYS A 224 -84.28 -24.61 -36.07
CA LYS A 224 -85.21 -25.51 -35.37
C LYS A 224 -84.61 -26.04 -34.06
N VAL A 225 -85.31 -25.83 -32.94
CA VAL A 225 -84.94 -26.41 -31.63
C VAL A 225 -85.25 -27.91 -31.61
N ASP A 226 -84.29 -28.74 -31.19
CA ASP A 226 -84.46 -30.21 -31.20
C ASP A 226 -85.02 -30.76 -29.88
N TYR A 227 -86.34 -30.88 -29.81
CA TYR A 227 -87.07 -31.49 -28.69
C TYR A 227 -87.13 -33.04 -28.74
N ARG A 228 -86.19 -33.71 -29.44
CA ARG A 228 -86.17 -35.17 -29.61
C ARG A 228 -86.36 -35.98 -28.32
N ARG A 229 -85.69 -35.59 -27.22
CA ARG A 229 -85.79 -36.32 -25.93
C ARG A 229 -87.19 -36.31 -25.36
N ALA A 230 -87.86 -35.15 -25.35
CA ALA A 230 -89.24 -35.03 -24.92
C ALA A 230 -90.17 -35.94 -25.75
N LYS A 231 -89.99 -35.98 -27.08
CA LYS A 231 -90.73 -36.89 -27.96
C LYS A 231 -90.48 -38.37 -27.63
N GLU A 232 -89.24 -38.76 -27.36
CA GLU A 232 -88.87 -40.12 -26.95
C GLU A 232 -89.45 -40.51 -25.57
N VAL A 233 -89.85 -39.54 -24.74
CA VAL A 233 -90.57 -39.79 -23.48
C VAL A 233 -92.08 -39.94 -23.70
N LEU A 234 -92.73 -39.10 -24.51
CA LEU A 234 -94.18 -39.22 -24.78
C LEU A 234 -94.57 -40.57 -25.42
N VAL A 235 -93.70 -41.16 -26.26
CA VAL A 235 -93.91 -42.52 -26.80
C VAL A 235 -93.94 -43.60 -25.69
N LYS A 236 -93.27 -43.38 -24.55
CA LYS A 236 -93.37 -44.27 -23.37
C LYS A 236 -94.73 -44.12 -22.68
N ALA A 237 -95.29 -42.91 -22.64
CA ALA A 237 -96.64 -42.66 -22.14
C ALA A 237 -97.71 -43.34 -23.02
N GLU A 238 -97.59 -43.28 -24.35
CA GLU A 238 -98.46 -44.01 -25.29
C GLU A 238 -98.46 -45.53 -25.02
N HIS A 239 -97.28 -46.10 -24.77
CA HIS A 239 -97.15 -47.52 -24.44
C HIS A 239 -97.71 -47.88 -23.05
N ALA A 240 -97.58 -46.99 -22.05
CA ALA A 240 -98.15 -47.19 -20.72
C ALA A 240 -99.69 -47.12 -20.71
N LEU A 241 -100.27 -46.22 -21.50
CA LEU A 241 -101.72 -46.04 -21.61
C LEU A 241 -102.41 -47.31 -22.12
N LYS A 242 -101.86 -47.95 -23.17
CA LYS A 242 -102.37 -49.20 -23.75
C LYS A 242 -102.35 -50.39 -22.77
N LYS A 243 -101.43 -50.37 -21.80
CA LYS A 243 -101.34 -51.36 -20.71
C LYS A 243 -102.28 -51.08 -19.53
N GLY A 244 -102.88 -49.89 -19.46
CA GLY A 244 -103.68 -49.47 -18.30
C GLY A 244 -102.86 -49.08 -17.07
N ASP A 245 -101.60 -48.65 -17.27
CA ASP A 245 -100.75 -48.06 -16.22
C ASP A 245 -100.82 -46.52 -16.29
N PHE A 246 -101.90 -45.98 -15.74
CA PHE A 246 -102.17 -44.54 -15.77
C PHE A 246 -101.21 -43.70 -14.93
N ALA A 247 -100.55 -44.30 -13.93
CA ALA A 247 -99.55 -43.62 -13.11
C ALA A 247 -98.26 -43.37 -13.92
N ALA A 248 -97.82 -44.37 -14.69
CA ALA A 248 -96.69 -44.20 -15.61
C ALA A 248 -97.00 -43.19 -16.73
N VAL A 249 -98.23 -43.14 -17.26
CA VAL A 249 -98.64 -42.13 -18.27
C VAL A 249 -98.41 -40.71 -17.76
N GLN A 250 -98.92 -40.38 -16.57
CA GLN A 250 -98.81 -39.02 -16.00
C GLN A 250 -97.35 -38.65 -15.71
N LYS A 251 -96.59 -39.55 -15.11
CA LYS A 251 -95.15 -39.36 -14.85
C LYS A 251 -94.37 -39.08 -16.15
N TYR A 252 -94.60 -39.84 -17.22
CA TYR A 252 -93.89 -39.61 -18.49
C TYR A 252 -94.29 -38.29 -19.16
N ILE A 253 -95.53 -37.82 -18.99
CA ILE A 253 -95.92 -36.47 -19.44
C ILE A 253 -95.13 -35.40 -18.68
N GLU A 254 -95.02 -35.50 -17.35
CA GLU A 254 -94.23 -34.57 -16.52
C GLU A 254 -92.73 -34.58 -16.89
N GLU A 255 -92.12 -35.76 -17.08
CA GLU A 255 -90.73 -35.89 -17.54
C GLU A 255 -90.52 -35.21 -18.91
N SER A 256 -91.49 -35.31 -19.83
CA SER A 256 -91.45 -34.64 -21.12
C SER A 256 -91.54 -33.11 -21.01
N GLU A 257 -92.34 -32.56 -20.09
CA GLU A 257 -92.42 -31.10 -19.92
C GLU A 257 -91.14 -30.52 -19.30
N GLY A 258 -90.47 -31.29 -18.43
CA GLY A 258 -89.16 -30.94 -17.87
C GLY A 258 -88.06 -30.80 -18.93
N GLU A 259 -87.93 -31.79 -19.83
CA GLU A 259 -86.94 -31.75 -20.92
C GLU A 259 -87.19 -30.56 -21.87
N ILE A 260 -88.45 -30.25 -22.21
CA ILE A 260 -88.81 -29.08 -23.03
C ILE A 260 -88.30 -27.77 -22.38
N SER A 261 -88.59 -27.58 -21.10
CA SER A 261 -88.19 -26.39 -20.35
C SER A 261 -86.66 -26.23 -20.28
N ALA A 262 -85.95 -27.32 -20.01
CA ALA A 262 -84.49 -27.34 -19.94
C ALA A 262 -83.82 -27.04 -21.28
N THR A 263 -84.28 -27.65 -22.38
CA THR A 263 -83.73 -27.43 -23.72
C THR A 263 -83.85 -25.97 -24.14
N ARG A 264 -85.03 -25.36 -23.92
CA ARG A 264 -85.27 -23.95 -24.24
C ARG A 264 -84.41 -22.99 -23.41
N ALA A 265 -84.27 -23.25 -22.11
CA ALA A 265 -83.40 -22.45 -21.23
C ALA A 265 -81.90 -22.58 -21.59
N ALA A 266 -81.47 -23.64 -22.27
CA ALA A 266 -80.13 -23.74 -22.83
C ALA A 266 -79.99 -22.95 -24.15
N TYR A 267 -80.99 -23.04 -25.03
CA TYR A 267 -81.05 -22.31 -26.30
C TYR A 267 -80.98 -20.78 -26.11
N GLU A 268 -81.84 -20.22 -25.25
CA GLU A 268 -81.90 -18.78 -24.99
C GLU A 268 -80.57 -18.24 -24.42
N ARG A 269 -79.92 -18.98 -23.51
CA ARG A 269 -78.59 -18.62 -22.95
C ARG A 269 -77.48 -18.66 -24.01
N ALA A 270 -77.52 -19.60 -24.94
CA ALA A 270 -76.50 -19.75 -25.98
C ALA A 270 -76.50 -18.58 -26.98
N ILE A 271 -77.69 -18.10 -27.39
CA ILE A 271 -77.81 -16.92 -28.26
C ILE A 271 -77.17 -15.68 -27.60
N VAL A 272 -77.44 -15.46 -26.31
CA VAL A 272 -76.88 -14.30 -25.57
C VAL A 272 -75.36 -14.38 -25.49
N ALA A 273 -74.80 -15.54 -25.10
CA ALA A 273 -73.36 -15.75 -24.99
C ALA A 273 -72.63 -15.56 -26.33
N MET A 274 -73.19 -16.10 -27.42
CA MET A 274 -72.64 -15.95 -28.77
C MET A 274 -72.65 -14.51 -29.25
N LYS A 275 -73.75 -13.77 -29.01
CA LYS A 275 -73.86 -12.37 -29.40
C LYS A 275 -72.89 -11.49 -28.61
N GLU A 276 -72.75 -11.72 -27.30
CA GLU A 276 -71.78 -11.00 -26.47
C GLU A 276 -70.33 -11.23 -26.96
N ALA A 277 -69.98 -12.47 -27.28
CA ALA A 277 -68.66 -12.81 -27.82
C ALA A 277 -68.40 -12.14 -29.18
N GLU A 278 -69.40 -12.12 -30.09
CA GLU A 278 -69.29 -11.42 -31.36
C GLU A 278 -69.14 -9.90 -31.21
N ASP A 279 -69.95 -9.26 -30.37
CA ASP A 279 -69.94 -7.79 -30.23
C ASP A 279 -68.66 -7.31 -29.54
N LYS A 280 -68.14 -8.08 -28.57
CA LYS A 280 -66.80 -7.88 -28.00
C LYS A 280 -65.67 -8.13 -29.02
N ALA A 281 -65.81 -9.10 -29.92
CA ALA A 281 -64.82 -9.36 -30.98
C ALA A 281 -64.73 -8.17 -31.97
N LYS A 282 -65.88 -7.64 -32.41
CA LYS A 282 -65.96 -6.47 -33.31
C LYS A 282 -65.25 -5.25 -32.72
N GLU A 283 -65.25 -5.09 -31.40
CA GLU A 283 -64.50 -4.04 -30.70
C GLU A 283 -62.97 -4.22 -30.84
N VAL A 284 -62.45 -5.44 -30.66
CA VAL A 284 -61.02 -5.75 -30.81
C VAL A 284 -60.56 -5.61 -32.27
N THR A 285 -61.38 -6.05 -33.25
CA THR A 285 -61.07 -5.88 -34.67
C THR A 285 -61.03 -4.40 -35.07
N ARG A 286 -61.88 -3.54 -34.48
CA ARG A 286 -61.82 -2.07 -34.66
C ARG A 286 -60.54 -1.43 -34.10
N LEU A 287 -59.86 -2.09 -33.16
CA LEU A 287 -58.56 -1.67 -32.64
C LEU A 287 -57.38 -2.18 -33.50
N GLY A 288 -57.66 -2.76 -34.68
CA GLY A 288 -56.65 -3.18 -35.66
C GLY A 288 -56.06 -4.56 -35.43
N VAL A 289 -56.59 -5.35 -34.49
CA VAL A 289 -56.08 -6.69 -34.17
C VAL A 289 -56.88 -7.77 -34.89
N THR A 290 -56.18 -8.58 -35.69
CA THR A 290 -56.66 -9.87 -36.21
C THR A 290 -56.04 -11.01 -35.41
N SER A 291 -56.84 -12.03 -35.08
CA SER A 291 -56.38 -13.21 -34.34
C SER A 291 -57.10 -14.45 -34.87
N SER A 292 -56.36 -15.30 -35.57
CA SER A 292 -56.87 -16.57 -36.13
C SER A 292 -57.50 -17.46 -35.06
N LYS A 293 -56.94 -17.47 -33.83
CA LYS A 293 -57.49 -18.24 -32.71
C LYS A 293 -58.84 -17.69 -32.21
N LEU A 294 -59.07 -16.38 -32.30
CA LEU A 294 -60.37 -15.80 -31.97
C LEU A 294 -61.42 -16.16 -33.03
N GLU A 295 -61.04 -16.11 -34.31
CA GLU A 295 -61.90 -16.52 -35.43
C GLU A 295 -62.27 -18.02 -35.34
N GLU A 296 -61.31 -18.88 -34.98
CA GLU A 296 -61.51 -20.32 -34.73
C GLU A 296 -62.53 -20.58 -33.60
N LEU A 297 -62.39 -19.93 -32.44
CA LEU A 297 -63.28 -20.11 -31.30
C LEU A 297 -64.72 -19.65 -31.60
N LEU A 298 -64.87 -18.49 -32.26
CA LEU A 298 -66.17 -17.98 -32.71
C LEU A 298 -66.80 -18.89 -33.79
N GLY A 299 -65.98 -19.48 -34.66
CA GLY A 299 -66.40 -20.48 -35.64
C GLY A 299 -66.93 -21.77 -34.98
N ASN A 300 -66.16 -22.34 -34.05
CA ASN A 300 -66.55 -23.53 -33.28
C ASN A 300 -67.88 -23.30 -32.54
N SER A 301 -68.04 -22.16 -31.86
CA SER A 301 -69.29 -21.82 -31.16
C SER A 301 -70.52 -21.87 -32.08
N LYS A 302 -70.41 -21.35 -33.31
CA LYS A 302 -71.50 -21.37 -34.30
C LYS A 302 -71.83 -22.78 -34.79
N VAL A 303 -70.82 -23.65 -34.90
CA VAL A 303 -71.00 -25.07 -35.27
C VAL A 303 -71.70 -25.84 -34.13
N GLN A 304 -71.30 -25.66 -32.88
CA GLN A 304 -71.95 -26.31 -31.73
C GLN A 304 -73.43 -25.91 -31.63
N PHE A 305 -73.75 -24.63 -31.82
CA PHE A 305 -75.13 -24.13 -31.78
C PHE A 305 -76.02 -24.77 -32.85
N LYS A 306 -75.57 -24.81 -34.10
CA LYS A 306 -76.29 -25.45 -35.23
C LYS A 306 -76.51 -26.96 -35.02
N ASN A 307 -75.63 -27.62 -34.28
CA ASN A 307 -75.74 -29.04 -33.94
C ASN A 307 -76.64 -29.31 -32.72
N GLY A 308 -77.35 -28.31 -32.19
CA GLY A 308 -78.18 -28.43 -30.98
C GLY A 308 -77.40 -28.50 -29.66
N ASN A 309 -76.07 -28.41 -29.70
CA ASN A 309 -75.22 -28.45 -28.51
C ASN A 309 -75.07 -27.05 -27.89
N TYR A 310 -76.17 -26.53 -27.36
CA TYR A 310 -76.25 -25.16 -26.85
C TYR A 310 -75.26 -24.89 -25.70
N GLU A 311 -75.04 -25.85 -24.79
CA GLU A 311 -74.06 -25.68 -23.70
C GLU A 311 -72.60 -25.70 -24.25
N GLY A 312 -72.31 -26.49 -25.29
CA GLY A 312 -71.02 -26.43 -25.99
C GLY A 312 -70.77 -25.09 -26.69
N ALA A 313 -71.81 -24.47 -27.25
CA ALA A 313 -71.72 -23.11 -27.80
C ALA A 313 -71.47 -22.05 -26.70
N ILE A 314 -72.10 -22.20 -25.52
CA ILE A 314 -71.85 -21.33 -24.36
C ILE A 314 -70.39 -21.41 -23.91
N VAL A 315 -69.78 -22.60 -23.87
CA VAL A 315 -68.35 -22.77 -23.50
C VAL A 315 -67.44 -22.10 -24.52
N ALA A 316 -67.56 -22.42 -25.82
CA ALA A 316 -66.73 -21.83 -26.86
C ALA A 316 -66.87 -20.29 -26.95
N SER A 317 -68.05 -19.74 -26.66
CA SER A 317 -68.28 -18.29 -26.54
C SER A 317 -67.52 -17.66 -25.37
N LYS A 318 -67.44 -18.34 -24.22
CA LYS A 318 -66.67 -17.86 -23.05
C LYS A 318 -65.17 -17.87 -23.33
N ASP A 319 -64.66 -18.94 -23.95
CA ASP A 319 -63.24 -19.05 -24.32
C ASP A 319 -62.82 -17.93 -25.29
N ALA A 320 -63.68 -17.58 -26.25
CA ALA A 320 -63.49 -16.43 -27.14
C ALA A 320 -63.42 -15.09 -26.37
N ILE A 321 -64.28 -14.89 -25.37
CA ILE A 321 -64.27 -13.69 -24.50
C ILE A 321 -62.99 -13.60 -23.68
N SER A 322 -62.46 -14.71 -23.14
CA SER A 322 -61.20 -14.70 -22.39
C SER A 322 -59.98 -14.38 -23.26
N GLU A 323 -59.92 -14.87 -24.51
CA GLU A 323 -58.84 -14.48 -25.44
C GLU A 323 -58.99 -13.00 -25.88
N ILE A 324 -60.22 -12.48 -26.03
CA ILE A 324 -60.48 -11.05 -26.26
C ILE A 324 -59.90 -10.19 -25.13
N GLU A 325 -60.14 -10.54 -23.87
CA GLU A 325 -59.64 -9.77 -22.71
C GLU A 325 -58.11 -9.78 -22.65
N ARG A 326 -57.49 -10.93 -22.96
CA ARG A 326 -56.03 -11.06 -23.11
C ARG A 326 -55.49 -10.16 -24.23
N LEU A 327 -56.13 -10.13 -25.40
CA LEU A 327 -55.73 -9.24 -26.51
C LEU A 327 -55.87 -7.76 -26.15
N LYS A 328 -56.97 -7.35 -25.49
CA LYS A 328 -57.14 -5.97 -24.99
C LYS A 328 -56.01 -5.57 -24.04
N LYS A 329 -55.61 -6.46 -23.13
CA LYS A 329 -54.45 -6.20 -22.26
C LYS A 329 -53.15 -6.05 -23.06
N THR A 330 -52.90 -6.89 -24.07
CA THR A 330 -51.69 -6.80 -24.89
C THR A 330 -51.61 -5.48 -25.69
N ILE A 331 -52.76 -4.94 -26.15
CA ILE A 331 -52.85 -3.60 -26.76
C ILE A 331 -52.41 -2.52 -25.78
N GLU A 332 -52.87 -2.58 -24.52
CA GLU A 332 -52.55 -1.57 -23.52
C GLU A 332 -51.08 -1.65 -23.06
N ASP A 333 -50.55 -2.86 -22.84
CA ASP A 333 -49.12 -3.09 -22.61
C ASP A 333 -48.27 -2.47 -23.73
N ALA A 334 -48.66 -2.65 -25.01
CA ALA A 334 -47.93 -2.12 -26.16
C ALA A 334 -47.93 -0.58 -26.22
N LYS A 335 -49.07 0.08 -25.95
CA LYS A 335 -49.13 1.55 -25.84
C LYS A 335 -48.24 2.07 -24.71
N ASN A 336 -48.27 1.41 -23.56
CA ASN A 336 -47.47 1.79 -22.39
C ASN A 336 -45.97 1.62 -22.67
N ALA A 337 -45.57 0.55 -23.36
CA ALA A 337 -44.20 0.36 -23.83
C ALA A 337 -43.75 1.46 -24.81
N ILE A 338 -44.56 1.81 -25.82
CA ILE A 338 -44.26 2.93 -26.74
C ILE A 338 -44.10 4.25 -25.99
N THR A 339 -45.00 4.52 -25.04
CA THR A 339 -45.01 5.77 -24.26
C THR A 339 -43.79 5.86 -23.34
N SER A 340 -43.42 4.74 -22.69
CA SER A 340 -42.23 4.65 -21.85
C SER A 340 -40.94 4.83 -22.66
N ALA A 341 -40.83 4.15 -23.80
CA ALA A 341 -39.72 4.30 -24.73
C ALA A 341 -39.58 5.75 -25.22
N GLN A 342 -40.68 6.37 -25.66
CA GLN A 342 -40.70 7.75 -26.14
C GLN A 342 -40.30 8.74 -25.04
N SER A 343 -40.81 8.54 -23.82
CA SER A 343 -40.47 9.38 -22.65
C SER A 343 -38.98 9.30 -22.32
N LEU A 344 -38.44 8.07 -22.19
CA LEU A 344 -37.03 7.86 -21.88
C LEU A 344 -36.09 8.42 -22.97
N ILE A 345 -36.43 8.20 -24.24
CA ILE A 345 -35.71 8.76 -25.40
C ILE A 345 -35.73 10.30 -25.38
N ASN A 346 -36.87 10.91 -25.05
CA ASN A 346 -36.98 12.37 -24.94
C ASN A 346 -36.12 12.92 -23.80
N ARG A 347 -36.13 12.26 -22.62
CA ARG A 347 -35.30 12.63 -21.46
C ARG A 347 -33.81 12.56 -21.80
N ALA A 348 -33.35 11.44 -22.39
CA ALA A 348 -31.97 11.27 -22.85
C ALA A 348 -31.56 12.33 -23.90
N SER A 349 -32.44 12.61 -24.87
CA SER A 349 -32.21 13.64 -25.88
C SER A 349 -32.14 15.05 -25.27
N GLY A 350 -32.87 15.32 -24.18
CA GLY A 350 -32.79 16.56 -23.39
C GLY A 350 -31.51 16.67 -22.55
N MET A 351 -30.92 15.55 -22.17
CA MET A 351 -29.59 15.48 -21.53
C MET A 351 -28.44 15.62 -22.55
N GLY A 352 -28.74 15.77 -23.85
CA GLY A 352 -27.74 15.88 -24.92
C GLY A 352 -27.15 14.54 -25.38
N ILE A 353 -27.76 13.41 -25.01
CA ILE A 353 -27.27 12.06 -25.33
C ILE A 353 -27.78 11.65 -26.72
N ASP A 354 -26.90 11.06 -27.54
CA ASP A 354 -27.32 10.47 -28.82
C ASP A 354 -28.31 9.33 -28.58
N THR A 355 -29.41 9.39 -29.31
CA THR A 355 -30.59 8.54 -29.15
C THR A 355 -31.05 7.94 -30.47
N GLN A 356 -30.26 8.09 -31.55
CA GLN A 356 -30.66 7.71 -32.91
C GLN A 356 -31.06 6.23 -33.02
N ALA A 357 -30.24 5.30 -32.53
CA ALA A 357 -30.54 3.86 -32.56
C ALA A 357 -31.82 3.47 -31.79
N ALA A 358 -32.12 4.17 -30.68
CA ALA A 358 -33.35 3.98 -29.92
C ALA A 358 -34.57 4.57 -30.67
N LYS A 359 -34.41 5.75 -31.28
CA LYS A 359 -35.44 6.42 -32.11
C LYS A 359 -35.83 5.55 -33.32
N GLU A 360 -34.87 4.97 -34.03
CA GLU A 360 -35.11 4.05 -35.14
C GLU A 360 -35.84 2.76 -34.71
N THR A 361 -35.51 2.22 -33.53
CA THR A 361 -36.15 1.01 -33.01
C THR A 361 -37.59 1.30 -32.56
N LEU A 362 -37.84 2.46 -31.94
CA LEU A 362 -39.18 2.93 -31.60
C LEU A 362 -40.03 3.25 -32.86
N GLN A 363 -39.40 3.72 -33.93
CA GLN A 363 -40.08 3.94 -35.21
C GLN A 363 -40.56 2.62 -35.82
N LYS A 364 -39.73 1.56 -35.81
CA LYS A 364 -40.13 0.21 -36.22
C LYS A 364 -41.31 -0.32 -35.38
N ALA A 365 -41.35 -0.04 -34.07
CA ALA A 365 -42.48 -0.39 -33.21
C ALA A 365 -43.78 0.28 -33.67
N LYS A 366 -43.75 1.60 -33.94
CA LYS A 366 -44.91 2.37 -34.45
C LYS A 366 -45.39 1.87 -35.81
N GLU A 367 -44.47 1.47 -36.68
CA GLU A 367 -44.80 0.87 -37.99
C GLU A 367 -45.42 -0.53 -37.88
N MET A 368 -45.07 -1.31 -36.86
CA MET A 368 -45.76 -2.57 -36.54
C MET A 368 -47.18 -2.32 -36.00
N THR A 369 -47.38 -1.24 -35.23
CA THR A 369 -48.71 -0.85 -34.74
C THR A 369 -49.65 -0.52 -35.91
N LEU A 370 -49.16 0.20 -36.92
CA LEU A 370 -49.90 0.51 -38.15
C LEU A 370 -50.21 -0.73 -39.01
N LYS A 371 -49.52 -1.84 -38.80
CA LYS A 371 -49.73 -3.13 -39.49
C LYS A 371 -50.60 -4.11 -38.68
N GLY A 372 -51.06 -3.73 -37.49
CA GLY A 372 -51.85 -4.59 -36.59
C GLY A 372 -51.03 -5.60 -35.76
N ASP A 373 -49.71 -5.65 -35.91
CA ASP A 373 -48.84 -6.54 -35.13
C ASP A 373 -48.53 -5.91 -33.76
N ILE A 374 -49.48 -6.05 -32.84
CA ILE A 374 -49.37 -5.53 -31.47
C ILE A 374 -48.33 -6.30 -30.63
N VAL A 375 -48.03 -7.55 -30.97
CA VAL A 375 -47.03 -8.36 -30.25
C VAL A 375 -45.62 -7.89 -30.63
N GLY A 376 -45.32 -7.82 -31.93
CA GLY A 376 -44.06 -7.24 -32.42
C GLY A 376 -43.90 -5.77 -32.03
N THR A 377 -45.00 -4.99 -32.01
CA THR A 377 -45.01 -3.63 -31.46
C THR A 377 -44.46 -3.57 -30.04
N LYS A 378 -44.99 -4.40 -29.13
CA LYS A 378 -44.55 -4.43 -27.73
C LYS A 378 -43.06 -4.77 -27.62
N GLU A 379 -42.62 -5.83 -28.30
CA GLU A 379 -41.21 -6.24 -28.31
C GLU A 379 -40.26 -5.14 -28.80
N GLN A 380 -40.61 -4.44 -29.90
CA GLN A 380 -39.73 -3.39 -30.45
C GLN A 380 -39.72 -2.13 -29.57
N ALA A 381 -40.83 -1.81 -28.89
CA ALA A 381 -40.86 -0.71 -27.92
C ALA A 381 -40.04 -1.03 -26.65
N GLU A 382 -40.08 -2.28 -26.17
CA GLU A 382 -39.23 -2.75 -25.07
C GLU A 382 -37.74 -2.74 -25.48
N LYS A 383 -37.39 -3.21 -26.69
CA LYS A 383 -36.03 -3.13 -27.24
C LYS A 383 -35.54 -1.69 -27.39
N ALA A 384 -36.39 -0.77 -27.85
CA ALA A 384 -36.07 0.66 -27.92
C ALA A 384 -35.80 1.27 -26.54
N THR A 385 -36.54 0.84 -25.52
CA THR A 385 -36.33 1.24 -24.11
C THR A 385 -34.99 0.72 -23.60
N GLN A 386 -34.66 -0.56 -23.83
CA GLN A 386 -33.38 -1.16 -23.42
C GLN A 386 -32.18 -0.48 -24.08
N ILE A 387 -32.27 -0.15 -25.38
CA ILE A 387 -31.21 0.60 -26.09
C ILE A 387 -31.04 2.00 -25.47
N ALA A 388 -32.14 2.70 -25.16
CA ALA A 388 -32.06 4.00 -24.50
C ALA A 388 -31.43 3.90 -23.09
N GLU A 389 -31.86 2.96 -22.23
CA GLU A 389 -31.25 2.75 -20.91
C GLU A 389 -29.75 2.44 -21.01
N SER A 390 -29.35 1.57 -21.95
CA SER A 390 -27.96 1.19 -22.16
C SER A 390 -27.07 2.38 -22.54
N ILE A 391 -27.53 3.25 -23.45
CA ILE A 391 -26.77 4.45 -23.86
C ILE A 391 -26.70 5.46 -22.72
N ILE A 392 -27.81 5.74 -22.02
CA ILE A 392 -27.85 6.66 -20.87
C ILE A 392 -26.85 6.20 -19.79
N VAL A 393 -26.92 4.93 -19.38
CA VAL A 393 -26.05 4.35 -18.35
C VAL A 393 -24.58 4.39 -18.80
N LYS A 394 -24.29 4.14 -20.08
CA LYS A 394 -22.92 4.25 -20.61
C LYS A 394 -22.40 5.69 -20.49
N THR A 395 -23.09 6.66 -21.08
CA THR A 395 -22.63 8.07 -21.14
C THR A 395 -22.57 8.73 -19.76
N LEU A 396 -23.45 8.37 -18.83
CA LEU A 396 -23.35 8.84 -17.44
C LEU A 396 -22.16 8.23 -16.69
N ASN A 397 -21.83 6.95 -16.91
CA ASN A 397 -20.61 6.37 -16.34
C ASN A 397 -19.33 6.97 -16.95
N GLU A 398 -19.33 7.30 -18.24
CA GLU A 398 -18.24 8.05 -18.89
C GLU A 398 -18.05 9.44 -18.25
N ALA A 399 -19.14 10.15 -17.96
CA ALA A 399 -19.10 11.43 -17.23
C ALA A 399 -18.64 11.29 -15.77
N ILE A 400 -19.05 10.22 -15.06
CA ILE A 400 -18.55 9.89 -13.72
C ILE A 400 -17.03 9.69 -13.76
N MET A 401 -16.51 8.89 -14.70
CA MET A 401 -15.07 8.64 -14.83
C MET A 401 -14.27 9.91 -15.13
N GLU A 402 -14.80 10.86 -15.91
CA GLU A 402 -14.09 12.12 -16.18
C GLU A 402 -14.01 13.03 -14.94
N VAL A 403 -15.05 13.06 -14.09
CA VAL A 403 -15.01 13.79 -12.81
C VAL A 403 -14.15 13.05 -11.78
N GLU A 404 -14.26 11.73 -11.70
CA GLU A 404 -13.45 10.89 -10.82
C GLU A 404 -11.95 11.02 -11.13
N ARG A 405 -11.56 11.13 -12.40
CA ARG A 405 -10.17 11.43 -12.78
C ARG A 405 -9.70 12.78 -12.19
N LYS A 406 -10.50 13.84 -12.28
CA LYS A 406 -10.19 15.16 -11.69
C LYS A 406 -10.12 15.12 -10.15
N VAL A 407 -10.95 14.28 -9.53
CA VAL A 407 -10.91 14.01 -8.09
C VAL A 407 -9.62 13.27 -7.70
N ILE A 408 -9.15 12.31 -8.51
CA ILE A 408 -7.86 11.64 -8.31
C ILE A 408 -6.67 12.58 -8.56
N GLU A 409 -6.73 13.44 -9.59
CA GLU A 409 -5.75 14.50 -9.85
C GLU A 409 -5.63 15.46 -8.64
N ALA A 410 -6.72 15.71 -7.92
CA ALA A 410 -6.73 16.46 -6.66
C ALA A 410 -6.22 15.63 -5.45
N GLU A 411 -6.52 14.34 -5.36
CA GLU A 411 -5.98 13.48 -4.29
C GLU A 411 -4.45 13.32 -4.36
N GLN A 412 -3.89 13.28 -5.57
CA GLN A 412 -2.44 13.32 -5.78
C GLN A 412 -1.81 14.65 -5.31
N GLN A 413 -2.59 15.73 -5.28
CA GLN A 413 -2.25 17.02 -4.68
C GLN A 413 -2.71 17.12 -3.21
N ALA A 414 -2.99 15.99 -2.58
CA ALA A 414 -3.38 15.83 -1.17
C ALA A 414 -4.71 16.49 -0.74
N PHE A 415 -5.58 16.93 -1.65
CA PHE A 415 -6.90 17.52 -1.31
C PHE A 415 -7.81 16.56 -0.53
N GLN A 416 -8.79 17.09 0.22
CA GLN A 416 -9.74 16.27 0.98
C GLN A 416 -11.02 16.03 0.16
N THR A 417 -11.08 14.88 -0.51
CA THR A 417 -12.11 14.55 -1.50
C THR A 417 -13.28 13.72 -0.95
N SER A 418 -13.42 13.61 0.38
CA SER A 418 -14.46 12.79 1.03
C SER A 418 -15.87 13.14 0.53
N ASN A 419 -16.19 14.43 0.40
CA ASN A 419 -17.50 14.88 -0.07
C ASN A 419 -17.66 14.63 -1.59
N ALA A 420 -16.59 14.84 -2.37
CA ALA A 420 -16.58 14.53 -3.80
C ALA A 420 -16.81 13.03 -4.07
N ARG A 421 -16.18 12.14 -3.29
CA ARG A 421 -16.42 10.69 -3.34
C ARG A 421 -17.84 10.32 -2.92
N GLN A 422 -18.36 10.88 -1.82
CA GLN A 422 -19.76 10.66 -1.42
C GLN A 422 -20.74 11.08 -2.51
N VAL A 423 -20.50 12.19 -3.23
CA VAL A 423 -21.34 12.63 -4.34
C VAL A 423 -21.14 11.78 -5.61
N LEU A 424 -19.94 11.26 -5.87
CA LEU A 424 -19.71 10.27 -6.95
C LEU A 424 -20.40 8.93 -6.67
N ASP A 425 -20.37 8.45 -5.43
CA ASP A 425 -21.09 7.23 -5.03
C ASP A 425 -22.61 7.43 -4.98
N PHE A 426 -23.07 8.62 -4.60
CA PHE A 426 -24.47 9.02 -4.74
C PHE A 426 -24.89 9.11 -6.22
N ALA A 427 -24.04 9.64 -7.11
CA ALA A 427 -24.28 9.64 -8.56
C ALA A 427 -24.35 8.22 -9.15
N ARG A 428 -23.46 7.31 -8.71
CA ARG A 428 -23.54 5.87 -9.04
C ARG A 428 -24.82 5.23 -8.52
N GLN A 429 -25.32 5.65 -7.37
CA GLN A 429 -26.57 5.15 -6.78
C GLN A 429 -27.80 5.67 -7.55
N LEU A 430 -27.86 6.95 -7.88
CA LEU A 430 -28.89 7.57 -8.74
C LEU A 430 -29.01 6.86 -10.11
N ILE A 431 -27.89 6.39 -10.69
CA ILE A 431 -27.91 5.58 -11.93
C ILE A 431 -28.61 4.23 -11.72
N LYS A 432 -28.36 3.53 -10.59
CA LYS A 432 -29.06 2.27 -10.26
C LYS A 432 -30.55 2.50 -10.03
N ASP A 433 -30.89 3.60 -9.37
CA ASP A 433 -32.26 3.99 -9.03
C ASP A 433 -33.01 4.64 -10.21
N LYS A 434 -32.36 4.68 -11.40
CA LYS A 434 -32.87 5.24 -12.67
C LYS A 434 -33.24 6.74 -12.63
N LEU A 435 -32.67 7.49 -11.68
CA LEU A 435 -32.83 8.93 -11.50
C LEU A 435 -31.77 9.71 -12.28
N TYR A 436 -31.72 9.46 -13.59
CA TYR A 436 -30.65 9.92 -14.50
C TYR A 436 -30.46 11.44 -14.57
N GLU A 437 -31.50 12.24 -14.31
CA GLU A 437 -31.46 13.70 -14.41
C GLU A 437 -30.68 14.36 -13.27
N GLU A 438 -30.72 13.81 -12.05
CA GLU A 438 -30.03 14.31 -10.86
C GLU A 438 -28.49 14.15 -10.96
N VAL A 439 -28.03 13.19 -11.78
CA VAL A 439 -26.62 12.82 -11.93
C VAL A 439 -25.78 13.96 -12.50
N VAL A 440 -26.26 14.62 -13.56
CA VAL A 440 -25.48 15.67 -14.27
C VAL A 440 -25.30 16.95 -13.43
N PRO A 441 -26.31 17.47 -12.71
CA PRO A 441 -26.13 18.54 -11.72
C PRO A 441 -25.14 18.18 -10.60
N ALA A 442 -25.25 16.98 -10.02
CA ALA A 442 -24.35 16.51 -8.96
C ALA A 442 -22.89 16.48 -9.41
N LEU A 443 -22.61 15.94 -10.61
CA LEU A 443 -21.27 15.91 -11.20
C LEU A 443 -20.73 17.30 -11.54
N LYS A 444 -21.58 18.20 -12.04
CA LYS A 444 -21.19 19.60 -12.31
C LYS A 444 -20.81 20.34 -11.04
N LYS A 445 -21.53 20.12 -9.93
CA LYS A 445 -21.21 20.71 -8.63
C LYS A 445 -19.81 20.28 -8.15
N VAL A 446 -19.55 18.97 -8.11
CA VAL A 446 -18.22 18.45 -7.71
C VAL A 446 -17.11 19.00 -8.61
N SER A 447 -17.32 19.01 -9.93
CA SER A 447 -16.33 19.53 -10.89
C SER A 447 -16.10 21.05 -10.79
N PHE A 448 -16.97 21.80 -10.12
CA PHE A 448 -16.78 23.23 -9.84
C PHE A 448 -16.05 23.42 -8.51
N GLU A 449 -16.52 22.78 -7.43
CA GLU A 449 -15.92 22.85 -6.08
C GLU A 449 -14.45 22.40 -6.10
N THR A 450 -14.12 21.29 -6.78
CA THR A 450 -12.70 20.85 -6.92
C THR A 450 -11.86 21.84 -7.73
N LYS A 451 -12.46 22.60 -8.65
CA LYS A 451 -11.73 23.56 -9.49
C LYS A 451 -11.42 24.85 -8.73
N GLU A 452 -12.33 25.34 -7.90
CA GLU A 452 -12.05 26.47 -6.99
C GLU A 452 -10.97 26.08 -5.97
N MET A 453 -11.07 24.91 -5.32
CA MET A 453 -10.04 24.46 -4.38
C MET A 453 -8.63 24.35 -5.01
N MET A 454 -8.54 23.88 -6.26
CA MET A 454 -7.27 23.84 -7.00
C MET A 454 -6.74 25.24 -7.37
N HIS A 455 -7.63 26.22 -7.61
CA HIS A 455 -7.24 27.61 -7.84
C HIS A 455 -6.69 28.24 -6.55
N ASP A 456 -7.45 28.17 -5.46
CA ASP A 456 -7.09 28.77 -4.17
C ASP A 456 -5.78 28.20 -3.61
N MET A 457 -5.55 26.89 -3.75
CA MET A 457 -4.27 26.29 -3.35
C MET A 457 -3.10 26.80 -4.20
N LYS A 458 -3.29 26.95 -5.51
CA LYS A 458 -2.23 27.45 -6.41
C LYS A 458 -1.85 28.89 -6.06
N ASP A 459 -2.85 29.76 -5.88
CA ASP A 459 -2.63 31.15 -5.47
C ASP A 459 -1.95 31.23 -4.09
N ALA A 460 -2.37 30.40 -3.13
CA ALA A 460 -1.74 30.30 -1.83
C ALA A 460 -0.29 29.81 -1.92
N GLN A 461 0.00 28.81 -2.75
CA GLN A 461 1.35 28.27 -2.96
C GLN A 461 2.27 29.28 -3.65
N GLU A 462 1.77 30.02 -4.65
CA GLU A 462 2.51 31.10 -5.31
C GLU A 462 2.84 32.24 -4.34
N ASN A 463 1.87 32.67 -3.53
CA ASN A 463 2.09 33.68 -2.49
C ASN A 463 3.06 33.20 -1.40
N LEU A 464 2.96 31.94 -0.94
CA LEU A 464 3.90 31.35 0.03
C LEU A 464 5.33 31.23 -0.55
N ASN A 465 5.47 30.91 -1.84
CA ASN A 465 6.77 30.84 -2.52
C ASN A 465 7.41 32.23 -2.67
N ALA A 466 6.63 33.24 -3.10
CA ALA A 466 7.08 34.63 -3.15
C ALA A 466 7.52 35.13 -1.76
N MET A 467 6.75 34.78 -0.72
CA MET A 467 7.06 35.13 0.67
C MET A 467 8.35 34.45 1.14
N GLN A 468 8.57 33.18 0.78
CA GLN A 468 9.82 32.48 1.08
C GLN A 468 11.03 33.17 0.43
N VAL A 469 10.93 33.60 -0.83
CA VAL A 469 12.00 34.32 -1.53
C VAL A 469 12.27 35.67 -0.85
N LYS A 470 11.25 36.51 -0.66
CA LYS A 470 11.37 37.83 -0.02
C LYS A 470 11.98 37.76 1.39
N LEU A 471 11.53 36.82 2.22
CA LEU A 471 12.07 36.65 3.57
C LEU A 471 13.52 36.12 3.56
N THR A 472 13.87 35.24 2.62
CA THR A 472 15.26 34.78 2.46
C THR A 472 16.17 35.94 2.05
N THR A 473 15.71 36.82 1.16
CA THR A 473 16.42 38.04 0.76
C THR A 473 16.57 39.03 1.93
N LEU A 474 15.56 39.18 2.78
CA LEU A 474 15.67 40.00 4.01
C LEU A 474 16.70 39.46 5.02
N ILE A 475 16.75 38.12 5.21
CA ILE A 475 17.81 37.49 6.03
C ILE A 475 19.19 37.76 5.41
N ARG A 476 19.33 37.64 4.09
CA ARG A 476 20.57 37.96 3.34
C ARG A 476 20.98 39.45 3.43
N LEU A 477 20.09 40.34 3.87
CA LEU A 477 20.35 41.77 4.17
C LEU A 477 20.55 42.08 5.66
N GLY A 478 20.43 41.09 6.56
CA GLY A 478 20.51 41.30 8.02
C GLY A 478 19.31 42.04 8.62
N ALA A 479 18.14 42.01 7.97
CA ALA A 479 16.94 42.65 8.49
C ALA A 479 16.28 41.83 9.62
N ASN A 480 15.72 42.51 10.62
CA ASN A 480 14.94 41.86 11.68
C ASN A 480 13.55 41.49 11.14
N ILE A 481 13.30 40.19 10.95
CA ILE A 481 12.07 39.66 10.36
C ILE A 481 11.17 38.90 11.34
N THR A 482 11.36 39.01 12.66
CA THR A 482 10.63 38.19 13.65
C THR A 482 9.10 38.28 13.50
N SER A 483 8.57 39.48 13.24
CA SER A 483 7.12 39.69 12.99
C SER A 483 6.62 39.10 11.67
N LEU A 484 7.51 38.85 10.71
CA LEU A 484 7.18 38.21 9.43
C LEU A 484 7.36 36.68 9.52
N GLN A 485 8.23 36.20 10.42
CA GLN A 485 8.38 34.77 10.71
C GLN A 485 7.14 34.19 11.40
N SER A 486 6.47 34.93 12.31
CA SER A 486 5.19 34.49 12.87
C SER A 486 4.11 34.43 11.79
N LYS A 487 3.95 35.48 10.98
CA LYS A 487 3.01 35.49 9.84
C LYS A 487 3.28 34.37 8.84
N ARG A 488 4.55 34.05 8.55
CA ARG A 488 4.94 32.88 7.72
C ARG A 488 4.51 31.56 8.36
N LEU A 489 4.66 31.42 9.68
CA LEU A 489 4.23 30.21 10.39
C LEU A 489 2.70 30.09 10.38
N GLU A 490 1.98 31.18 10.62
CA GLU A 490 0.51 31.26 10.55
C GLU A 490 -0.02 30.92 9.15
N ALA A 491 0.57 31.51 8.10
CA ALA A 491 0.24 31.22 6.70
C ALA A 491 0.52 29.75 6.32
N LYS A 492 1.66 29.19 6.76
CA LYS A 492 2.00 27.77 6.55
C LYS A 492 1.06 26.83 7.31
N THR A 493 0.69 27.19 8.54
CA THR A 493 -0.26 26.41 9.36
C THR A 493 -1.65 26.44 8.75
N ALA A 494 -2.10 27.59 8.23
CA ALA A 494 -3.36 27.71 7.49
C ALA A 494 -3.34 26.86 6.20
N PHE A 495 -2.21 26.80 5.48
CA PHE A 495 -2.05 25.95 4.30
C PHE A 495 -2.08 24.45 4.64
N GLU A 496 -1.41 24.05 5.72
CA GLU A 496 -1.45 22.66 6.25
C GLU A 496 -2.85 22.28 6.76
N ALA A 497 -3.57 23.24 7.35
CA ALA A 497 -4.98 23.14 7.72
C ALA A 497 -5.95 23.24 6.52
N ARG A 498 -5.43 23.43 5.29
CA ARG A 498 -6.19 23.51 4.02
C ARG A 498 -7.11 24.73 3.90
N GLU A 499 -6.90 25.74 4.72
CA GLU A 499 -7.57 27.05 4.66
C GLU A 499 -6.89 27.94 3.60
N TYR A 500 -6.85 27.48 2.34
CA TYR A 500 -6.00 28.06 1.29
C TYR A 500 -6.22 29.56 1.05
N THR A 501 -7.47 30.04 1.04
CA THR A 501 -7.80 31.47 0.90
C THR A 501 -7.17 32.33 2.01
N LYS A 502 -7.25 31.87 3.26
CA LYS A 502 -6.64 32.50 4.44
C LYS A 502 -5.11 32.42 4.40
N ALA A 503 -4.56 31.28 3.98
CA ALA A 503 -3.11 31.11 3.77
C ALA A 503 -2.57 32.09 2.72
N SER A 504 -3.30 32.25 1.60
CA SER A 504 -2.99 33.20 0.53
C SER A 504 -3.05 34.65 1.03
N GLN A 505 -4.08 35.03 1.79
CA GLN A 505 -4.21 36.36 2.39
C GLN A 505 -3.08 36.68 3.39
N LEU A 506 -2.75 35.75 4.29
CA LEU A 506 -1.65 35.91 5.25
C LEU A 506 -0.30 36.02 4.54
N ALA A 507 -0.07 35.20 3.51
CA ALA A 507 1.14 35.27 2.69
C ALA A 507 1.22 36.56 1.88
N SER A 508 0.12 37.09 1.33
CA SER A 508 0.07 38.38 0.63
C SER A 508 0.40 39.55 1.57
N SER A 509 -0.22 39.60 2.77
CA SER A 509 0.12 40.61 3.79
C SER A 509 1.61 40.56 4.18
N CYS A 510 2.16 39.34 4.35
CA CYS A 510 3.57 39.15 4.62
C CYS A 510 4.46 39.59 3.43
N ASN A 511 4.03 39.34 2.18
CA ASN A 511 4.71 39.77 0.96
C ASN A 511 4.81 41.29 0.80
N GLU A 512 3.76 42.03 1.20
CA GLU A 512 3.71 43.49 1.13
C GLU A 512 4.59 44.14 2.21
N GLU A 513 4.53 43.63 3.45
CA GLU A 513 5.37 44.10 4.55
C GLU A 513 6.85 43.75 4.31
N ALA A 514 7.14 42.55 3.79
CA ALA A 514 8.49 42.15 3.40
C ALA A 514 9.04 43.01 2.26
N GLU A 515 8.24 43.33 1.23
CA GLU A 515 8.66 44.23 0.13
C GLU A 515 8.94 45.66 0.63
N THR A 516 8.11 46.15 1.53
CA THR A 516 8.30 47.47 2.17
C THR A 516 9.60 47.52 2.97
N MET A 517 9.91 46.44 3.71
CA MET A 517 11.16 46.30 4.45
C MET A 517 12.38 46.12 3.53
N LEU A 518 12.26 45.33 2.45
CA LEU A 518 13.30 45.14 1.43
C LEU A 518 13.68 46.48 0.80
N LYS A 519 12.69 47.23 0.31
CA LYS A 519 12.87 48.56 -0.28
C LYS A 519 13.63 49.49 0.67
N SER A 520 13.21 49.56 1.94
CA SER A 520 13.85 50.41 2.95
C SER A 520 15.32 50.02 3.16
N LYS A 521 15.59 48.76 3.51
CA LYS A 521 16.94 48.29 3.85
C LYS A 521 17.90 48.31 2.65
N LEU A 522 17.41 47.99 1.46
CA LEU A 522 18.18 48.09 0.22
C LEU A 522 18.53 49.55 -0.10
N SER A 523 17.61 50.51 0.10
CA SER A 523 17.93 51.92 -0.14
C SER A 523 18.98 52.49 0.81
N GLU A 524 18.97 52.08 2.07
CA GLU A 524 20.01 52.39 3.07
C GLU A 524 21.37 51.80 2.65
N ASN A 525 21.39 50.54 2.22
CA ASN A 525 22.61 49.85 1.83
C ASN A 525 23.22 50.41 0.54
N LEU A 526 22.41 50.72 -0.47
CA LEU A 526 22.87 51.34 -1.74
C LEU A 526 23.53 52.70 -1.50
N LEU A 527 22.99 53.51 -0.59
CA LEU A 527 23.59 54.79 -0.20
C LEU A 527 24.96 54.60 0.44
N LYS A 528 25.08 53.70 1.42
CA LYS A 528 26.35 53.36 2.10
C LYS A 528 27.40 52.81 1.14
N THR A 529 27.02 51.95 0.21
CA THR A 529 27.93 51.43 -0.82
C THR A 529 28.45 52.56 -1.72
N LYS A 530 27.60 53.54 -2.08
CA LYS A 530 28.06 54.72 -2.80
C LYS A 530 29.03 55.57 -1.97
N GLU A 531 28.76 55.80 -0.69
CA GLU A 531 29.65 56.54 0.22
C GLU A 531 31.04 55.88 0.35
N ILE A 532 31.10 54.54 0.31
CA ILE A 532 32.35 53.76 0.28
C ILE A 532 33.08 53.96 -1.05
N ILE A 533 32.40 53.81 -2.21
CA ILE A 533 33.00 54.03 -3.53
C ILE A 533 33.53 55.47 -3.68
N ASP A 534 32.72 56.47 -3.36
CA ASP A 534 33.08 57.89 -3.48
C ASP A 534 34.17 58.30 -2.48
N SER A 535 34.38 57.54 -1.40
CA SER A 535 35.52 57.72 -0.51
C SER A 535 36.79 57.04 -1.04
N ALA A 536 36.70 55.82 -1.55
CA ALA A 536 37.83 55.11 -2.17
C ALA A 536 38.40 55.83 -3.41
N LYS A 537 37.54 56.49 -4.20
CA LYS A 537 37.96 57.39 -5.30
C LYS A 537 38.87 58.52 -4.80
N LYS A 538 38.65 59.08 -3.60
CA LYS A 538 39.52 60.12 -3.00
C LYS A 538 40.92 59.59 -2.69
N PHE A 539 41.02 58.33 -2.25
CA PHE A 539 42.27 57.61 -2.03
C PHE A 539 42.92 57.07 -3.32
N LYS A 540 42.45 57.53 -4.50
CA LYS A 540 42.97 57.22 -5.84
C LYS A 540 42.86 55.74 -6.24
N MET A 541 41.86 55.03 -5.71
CA MET A 541 41.49 53.69 -6.21
C MET A 541 40.60 53.85 -7.44
N ASP A 542 40.91 53.14 -8.53
CA ASP A 542 39.97 52.97 -9.65
C ASP A 542 38.92 51.92 -9.28
N LEU A 543 37.66 52.33 -9.31
CA LEU A 543 36.48 51.50 -9.06
C LEU A 543 35.41 51.74 -10.14
N SER A 544 35.78 52.25 -11.31
CA SER A 544 34.82 52.70 -12.33
C SER A 544 33.84 51.59 -12.74
N GLN A 545 34.36 50.39 -13.02
CA GLN A 545 33.58 49.19 -13.34
C GLN A 545 32.67 48.70 -12.20
N ILE A 546 32.93 49.10 -10.96
CA ILE A 546 32.15 48.71 -9.77
C ILE A 546 31.04 49.75 -9.50
N ASP A 547 31.28 51.02 -9.81
CA ASP A 547 30.28 52.10 -9.80
C ASP A 547 29.21 51.86 -10.88
N ASP A 548 29.59 51.33 -12.05
CA ASP A 548 28.67 50.88 -13.10
C ASP A 548 27.72 49.76 -12.60
N ILE A 549 28.26 48.74 -11.92
CA ILE A 549 27.47 47.64 -11.33
C ILE A 549 26.52 48.16 -10.23
N LEU A 550 26.96 49.14 -9.43
CA LEU A 550 26.08 49.83 -8.49
C LEU A 550 24.95 50.59 -9.23
N GLY A 551 25.26 51.18 -10.38
CA GLY A 551 24.29 51.80 -11.29
C GLY A 551 23.20 50.82 -11.76
N ASP A 552 23.58 49.62 -12.19
CA ASP A 552 22.64 48.55 -12.58
C ASP A 552 21.77 48.09 -11.40
N SER A 553 22.34 47.92 -10.22
CA SER A 553 21.57 47.62 -9.00
C SER A 553 20.55 48.72 -8.68
N VAL A 554 20.95 50.00 -8.79
CA VAL A 554 20.06 51.16 -8.62
C VAL A 554 18.98 51.22 -9.72
N ALA A 555 19.25 50.74 -10.93
CA ALA A 555 18.26 50.65 -12.00
C ALA A 555 17.17 49.60 -11.69
N GLU A 556 17.55 48.39 -11.25
CA GLU A 556 16.58 47.36 -10.85
C GLU A 556 15.80 47.77 -9.57
N TYR A 557 16.42 48.50 -8.63
CA TYR A 557 15.72 49.11 -7.49
C TYR A 557 14.62 50.09 -7.94
N LYS A 558 14.93 50.98 -8.90
CA LYS A 558 13.94 51.89 -9.52
C LYS A 558 12.86 51.12 -10.29
N GLY A 559 13.22 49.98 -10.89
CA GLY A 559 12.31 49.03 -11.52
C GLY A 559 11.45 48.21 -10.56
N LYS A 560 11.55 48.44 -9.23
CA LYS A 560 10.90 47.67 -8.15
C LYS A 560 11.28 46.18 -8.08
N ARG A 561 12.39 45.77 -8.72
CA ARG A 561 12.87 44.38 -8.67
C ARG A 561 13.90 44.23 -7.56
N TYR A 562 13.44 44.41 -6.32
CA TYR A 562 14.31 44.56 -5.16
C TYR A 562 15.19 43.32 -4.95
N GLU A 563 14.68 42.11 -5.20
CA GLU A 563 15.40 40.86 -5.07
C GLU A 563 16.63 40.81 -6.01
N LYS A 564 16.42 41.09 -7.30
CA LYS A 564 17.51 41.16 -8.29
C LYS A 564 18.48 42.31 -7.99
N SER A 565 17.98 43.44 -7.51
CA SER A 565 18.80 44.57 -7.08
C SER A 565 19.71 44.21 -5.90
N VAL A 566 19.23 43.42 -4.91
CA VAL A 566 20.05 42.88 -3.80
C VAL A 566 21.17 41.97 -4.32
N GLU A 567 20.93 41.19 -5.36
CA GLU A 567 21.94 40.28 -5.92
C GLU A 567 23.07 41.04 -6.62
N ILE A 568 22.73 42.00 -7.49
CA ILE A 568 23.72 42.89 -8.12
C ILE A 568 24.45 43.74 -7.07
N TRP A 569 23.74 44.19 -6.03
CA TRP A 569 24.34 44.93 -4.91
C TRP A 569 25.35 44.08 -4.12
N LYS A 570 25.08 42.79 -3.91
CA LYS A 570 26.05 41.88 -3.29
C LYS A 570 27.27 41.67 -4.17
N GLU A 571 27.09 41.44 -5.47
CA GLU A 571 28.22 41.32 -6.41
C GLU A 571 29.09 42.59 -6.41
N CYS A 572 28.48 43.78 -6.34
CA CYS A 572 29.18 45.04 -6.14
C CYS A 572 29.97 45.06 -4.82
N MET A 573 29.35 44.70 -3.70
CA MET A 573 30.00 44.67 -2.37
C MET A 573 31.15 43.65 -2.28
N ASP A 574 31.02 42.48 -2.91
CA ASP A 574 32.06 41.45 -2.92
C ASP A 574 33.27 41.91 -3.76
N LYS A 575 33.03 42.58 -4.90
CA LYS A 575 34.09 43.22 -5.72
C LYS A 575 34.74 44.42 -5.02
N ILE A 576 33.98 45.20 -4.24
CA ILE A 576 34.55 46.23 -3.36
C ILE A 576 35.47 45.58 -2.32
N LYS A 577 35.02 44.50 -1.67
CA LYS A 577 35.82 43.78 -0.68
C LYS A 577 37.15 43.31 -1.26
N GLU A 578 37.13 42.66 -2.42
CA GLU A 578 38.34 42.21 -3.13
C GLU A 578 39.34 43.35 -3.34
N LYS A 579 38.88 44.50 -3.85
CA LYS A 579 39.75 45.67 -4.08
C LYS A 579 40.21 46.38 -2.81
N MET A 580 39.45 46.29 -1.72
CA MET A 580 39.86 46.79 -0.41
C MET A 580 40.92 45.88 0.23
N GLU A 581 40.78 44.56 0.10
CA GLU A 581 41.77 43.57 0.57
C GLU A 581 43.07 43.64 -0.24
N GLU A 582 43.01 43.79 -1.57
CA GLU A 582 44.18 44.04 -2.42
C GLU A 582 44.95 45.29 -1.96
N ARG A 583 44.22 46.39 -1.66
CA ARG A 583 44.79 47.65 -1.19
C ARG A 583 45.43 47.53 0.20
N ALA A 584 44.75 46.87 1.14
CA ALA A 584 45.26 46.69 2.50
C ALA A 584 46.51 45.80 2.52
N ASN A 585 46.47 44.65 1.82
CA ASN A 585 47.58 43.71 1.78
C ASN A 585 48.86 44.33 1.19
N GLY A 586 48.76 45.15 0.14
CA GLY A 586 49.92 45.86 -0.42
C GLY A 586 50.61 46.78 0.58
N VAL A 587 49.86 47.49 1.42
CA VAL A 587 50.42 48.30 2.52
C VAL A 587 50.97 47.38 3.63
N PHE A 588 50.25 46.32 3.97
CA PHE A 588 50.64 45.40 5.05
C PHE A 588 51.94 44.63 4.79
N SER A 589 52.23 44.25 3.54
CA SER A 589 53.52 43.68 3.13
C SER A 589 54.65 44.72 3.18
N SER A 590 54.35 45.97 2.82
CA SER A 590 55.32 47.08 2.91
C SER A 590 55.73 47.37 4.36
N ILE A 591 54.80 47.25 5.32
CA ILE A 591 55.06 47.34 6.76
C ILE A 591 56.00 46.20 7.22
N GLU A 592 55.74 44.97 6.79
CA GLU A 592 56.53 43.80 7.20
C GLU A 592 58.00 43.92 6.76
N MET A 593 58.24 44.35 5.51
CA MET A 593 59.57 44.66 4.99
C MET A 593 60.27 45.76 5.80
N LEU A 594 59.58 46.89 6.06
CA LEU A 594 60.17 48.01 6.82
C LEU A 594 60.57 47.61 8.25
N ILE A 595 59.81 46.68 8.86
CA ILE A 595 60.01 46.19 10.23
C ILE A 595 61.10 45.12 10.30
N SER A 596 61.27 44.23 9.30
CA SER A 596 62.41 43.31 9.29
C SER A 596 63.75 44.06 9.35
N ASP A 597 63.81 45.25 8.74
CA ASP A 597 64.97 46.15 8.78
C ASP A 597 65.01 47.08 10.03
N THR A 598 64.45 46.69 11.18
CA THR A 598 64.47 47.48 12.44
C THR A 598 65.08 46.77 13.67
N GLU A 599 66.33 46.35 13.56
CA GLU A 599 67.07 45.76 14.70
C GLU A 599 67.32 46.74 15.87
N LYS A 600 67.41 48.05 15.59
CA LYS A 600 67.77 49.08 16.59
C LYS A 600 66.58 49.52 17.48
N ALA A 601 66.83 49.57 18.78
CA ALA A 601 65.85 50.00 19.79
C ALA A 601 65.26 51.41 19.56
N SER A 602 65.98 52.31 18.90
CA SER A 602 65.53 53.67 18.56
C SER A 602 64.28 53.70 17.66
N PHE A 603 64.05 52.67 16.85
CA PHE A 603 62.90 52.61 15.93
C PHE A 603 61.73 51.76 16.46
N ARG A 604 61.96 50.92 17.48
CA ARG A 604 60.98 49.96 18.01
C ARG A 604 59.67 50.61 18.49
N ALA A 605 59.73 51.84 19.03
CA ALA A 605 58.53 52.54 19.49
C ALA A 605 57.56 52.86 18.34
N LYS A 606 58.03 53.52 17.27
CA LYS A 606 57.20 53.81 16.08
C LYS A 606 56.85 52.53 15.29
N ALA A 607 57.71 51.51 15.29
CA ALA A 607 57.37 50.23 14.67
C ALA A 607 56.17 49.56 15.36
N ASN A 608 56.10 49.61 16.71
CA ASN A 608 54.95 49.11 17.46
C ASN A 608 53.68 49.93 17.20
N GLU A 609 53.79 51.26 17.07
CA GLU A 609 52.67 52.16 16.73
C GLU A 609 52.08 51.84 15.36
N ILE A 610 52.93 51.60 14.35
CA ILE A 610 52.51 51.13 13.02
C ILE A 610 51.86 49.74 13.08
N LEU A 611 52.35 48.82 13.93
CA LEU A 611 51.71 47.51 14.12
C LEU A 611 50.33 47.61 14.79
N GLU A 612 50.13 48.54 15.72
CA GLU A 612 48.83 48.79 16.33
C GLU A 612 47.84 49.40 15.32
N LEU A 613 48.30 50.35 14.50
CA LEU A 613 47.51 50.91 13.39
C LEU A 613 47.19 49.84 12.33
N LYS A 614 48.16 48.98 11.96
CA LYS A 614 47.95 47.82 11.06
C LYS A 614 46.84 46.92 11.60
N LYS A 615 46.87 46.61 12.91
CA LYS A 615 45.82 45.82 13.55
C LYS A 615 44.46 46.52 13.45
N LYS A 616 44.37 47.79 13.83
CA LYS A 616 43.12 48.58 13.74
C LYS A 616 42.55 48.65 12.31
N ALA A 617 43.42 48.79 11.30
CA ALA A 617 43.02 48.78 9.89
C ALA A 617 42.49 47.42 9.45
N ASN A 618 43.12 46.33 9.90
CA ASN A 618 42.65 44.96 9.63
C ASN A 618 41.33 44.65 10.36
N ASP A 619 41.20 45.05 11.63
CA ASP A 619 39.98 44.89 12.43
C ASP A 619 38.81 45.63 11.72
N ALA A 620 39.01 46.89 11.32
CA ALA A 620 38.04 47.66 10.53
C ALA A 620 37.72 47.05 9.15
N MET A 621 38.68 46.36 8.53
CA MET A 621 38.46 45.62 7.27
C MET A 621 37.53 44.41 7.47
N GLN A 622 37.71 43.65 8.55
CA GLN A 622 36.84 42.51 8.89
C GLN A 622 35.43 42.96 9.30
N GLU A 623 35.30 44.13 9.94
CA GLU A 623 34.01 44.78 10.23
C GLU A 623 33.34 45.38 8.98
N GLY A 624 34.00 45.39 7.81
CA GLY A 624 33.49 46.00 6.58
C GLY A 624 33.49 47.53 6.59
N ASN A 625 34.16 48.17 7.56
CA ASN A 625 34.27 49.61 7.70
C ASN A 625 35.42 50.15 6.83
N TYR A 626 35.26 50.01 5.51
CA TYR A 626 36.31 50.31 4.53
C TYR A 626 36.76 51.78 4.53
N ILE A 627 35.91 52.72 4.95
CA ILE A 627 36.26 54.14 5.04
C ILE A 627 37.32 54.38 6.13
N VAL A 628 37.06 53.90 7.35
CA VAL A 628 38.01 53.99 8.47
C VAL A 628 39.28 53.17 8.19
N MET A 629 39.16 52.02 7.51
CA MET A 629 40.31 51.23 7.06
C MET A 629 41.22 52.06 6.13
N LEU A 630 40.67 52.73 5.11
CA LEU A 630 41.46 53.55 4.18
C LEU A 630 42.13 54.76 4.87
N GLU A 631 41.43 55.41 5.80
CA GLU A 631 42.01 56.48 6.63
C GLU A 631 43.17 55.97 7.48
N LEU A 632 43.06 54.78 8.08
CA LEU A 632 44.15 54.17 8.85
C LEU A 632 45.34 53.76 7.97
N LEU A 633 45.11 53.27 6.73
CA LEU A 633 46.20 52.95 5.79
C LEU A 633 47.00 54.19 5.37
N ASP A 634 46.35 55.35 5.17
CA ASP A 634 47.07 56.58 4.81
C ASP A 634 47.87 57.14 5.99
N ASN A 635 47.31 57.09 7.21
CA ASN A 635 48.04 57.41 8.44
C ASN A 635 49.27 56.51 8.65
N ILE A 636 49.14 55.19 8.42
CA ILE A 636 50.27 54.25 8.43
C ILE A 636 51.36 54.67 7.43
N LYS A 637 50.97 55.06 6.21
CA LYS A 637 51.93 55.46 5.17
C LYS A 637 52.74 56.70 5.58
N VAL A 638 52.10 57.69 6.20
CA VAL A 638 52.80 58.88 6.74
C VAL A 638 53.81 58.50 7.81
N GLU A 639 53.45 57.57 8.70
CA GLU A 639 54.34 57.09 9.76
C GLU A 639 55.50 56.20 9.23
N MET A 640 55.26 55.40 8.19
CA MET A 640 56.31 54.67 7.49
C MET A 640 57.33 55.63 6.84
N GLU A 641 56.88 56.70 6.18
CA GLU A 641 57.77 57.74 5.64
C GLU A 641 58.59 58.42 6.75
N SER A 642 58.00 58.66 7.93
CA SER A 642 58.70 59.21 9.11
C SER A 642 59.79 58.28 9.67
N ILE A 643 59.59 56.95 9.64
CA ILE A 643 60.63 55.98 10.00
C ILE A 643 61.74 55.96 8.95
N GLY A 644 61.40 55.92 7.65
CA GLY A 644 62.37 55.92 6.56
C GLY A 644 63.30 57.12 6.61
N GLU A 645 62.74 58.32 6.78
CA GLU A 645 63.49 59.57 6.94
C GLU A 645 64.49 59.49 8.11
N ARG A 646 64.04 59.04 9.29
CA ARG A 646 64.90 58.89 10.47
C ARG A 646 65.99 57.83 10.30
N LYS A 647 65.69 56.68 9.67
CA LYS A 647 66.71 55.64 9.34
C LYS A 647 67.82 56.24 8.48
N CYS A 648 67.47 57.02 7.45
CA CYS A 648 68.42 57.66 6.53
C CYS A 648 69.28 58.71 7.23
N ALA A 649 68.66 59.61 8.01
CA ALA A 649 69.39 60.64 8.73
C ALA A 649 70.44 60.05 9.69
N GLU A 650 70.09 59.00 10.44
CA GLU A 650 71.02 58.34 11.38
C GLU A 650 72.22 57.70 10.65
N ILE A 651 71.99 56.98 9.55
CA ILE A 651 73.07 56.31 8.82
C ILE A 651 73.95 57.30 8.03
N ILE A 652 73.37 58.37 7.49
CA ILE A 652 74.13 59.46 6.85
C ILE A 652 75.07 60.11 7.85
N LEU A 653 74.58 60.50 9.05
CA LEU A 653 75.40 61.11 10.10
C LEU A 653 76.51 60.17 10.61
N ALA A 654 76.19 58.89 10.84
CA ALA A 654 77.19 57.90 11.24
C ALA A 654 78.29 57.71 10.19
N THR A 655 77.94 57.78 8.89
CA THR A 655 78.90 57.69 7.79
C THR A 655 79.77 58.94 7.69
N GLN A 656 79.23 60.14 7.96
CA GLN A 656 80.00 61.39 8.01
C GLN A 656 81.04 61.40 9.14
N SER A 657 80.71 60.83 10.31
CA SER A 657 81.69 60.63 11.39
C SER A 657 82.81 59.71 10.93
N LEU A 658 82.46 58.53 10.41
CA LEU A 658 83.46 57.54 9.97
C LEU A 658 84.36 58.05 8.84
N ILE A 659 83.86 58.89 7.92
CA ILE A 659 84.67 59.59 6.92
C ILE A 659 85.70 60.51 7.59
N SER A 660 85.31 61.22 8.65
CA SER A 660 86.20 62.11 9.41
C SER A 660 87.29 61.33 10.16
N ASP A 661 86.93 60.20 10.75
CA ASP A 661 87.85 59.27 11.42
C ASP A 661 88.82 58.60 10.43
N ALA A 662 88.33 58.27 9.23
CA ALA A 662 89.14 57.72 8.14
C ALA A 662 90.11 58.76 7.54
N ARG A 663 89.67 60.02 7.36
CA ARG A 663 90.51 61.14 6.92
C ARG A 663 91.66 61.40 7.89
N THR A 664 91.39 61.46 9.21
CA THR A 664 92.46 61.62 10.22
C THR A 664 93.43 60.43 10.24
N SER A 665 92.93 59.23 9.97
CA SER A 665 93.71 57.98 9.83
C SER A 665 94.44 57.82 8.49
N ARG A 666 94.37 58.80 7.57
CA ARG A 666 94.97 58.75 6.20
C ARG A 666 94.47 57.58 5.34
N VAL A 667 93.23 57.15 5.56
CA VAL A 667 92.52 56.18 4.73
C VAL A 667 91.86 56.88 3.55
N ASP A 668 91.92 56.30 2.35
CA ASP A 668 91.21 56.82 1.18
C ASP A 668 89.68 56.70 1.35
N VAL A 669 89.02 57.86 1.35
CA VAL A 669 87.58 58.07 1.57
C VAL A 669 86.80 58.33 0.27
N SER A 670 87.48 58.52 -0.87
CA SER A 670 86.92 59.15 -2.07
C SER A 670 85.66 58.44 -2.61
N GLU A 671 85.71 57.12 -2.74
CA GLU A 671 84.60 56.30 -3.23
C GLU A 671 83.38 56.30 -2.29
N ALA A 672 83.62 56.42 -0.98
CA ALA A 672 82.57 56.46 0.03
C ALA A 672 81.91 57.83 0.10
N GLU A 673 82.67 58.91 -0.08
CA GLU A 673 82.13 60.27 -0.19
C GLU A 673 81.22 60.42 -1.43
N GLU A 674 81.62 59.89 -2.58
CA GLU A 674 80.78 59.89 -3.80
C GLU A 674 79.43 59.18 -3.56
N LYS A 675 79.46 58.01 -2.91
CA LYS A 675 78.26 57.22 -2.58
C LYS A 675 77.40 57.92 -1.51
N LEU A 676 78.00 58.59 -0.54
CA LEU A 676 77.29 59.36 0.47
C LEU A 676 76.65 60.63 -0.10
N GLU A 677 77.26 61.30 -1.08
CA GLU A 677 76.62 62.47 -1.71
C GLU A 677 75.37 62.04 -2.49
N LYS A 678 75.46 60.95 -3.25
CA LYS A 678 74.29 60.33 -3.92
C LYS A 678 73.20 59.91 -2.93
N SER A 679 73.57 59.47 -1.72
CA SER A 679 72.62 59.19 -0.63
C SER A 679 71.87 60.45 -0.16
N LYS A 680 72.55 61.59 0.03
CA LYS A 680 71.91 62.88 0.37
C LYS A 680 70.98 63.37 -0.74
N ASP A 681 71.38 63.17 -1.99
CA ASP A 681 70.59 63.51 -3.17
C ASP A 681 69.27 62.72 -3.24
N ALA A 682 69.32 61.43 -2.92
CA ALA A 682 68.14 60.58 -2.79
C ALA A 682 67.28 60.98 -1.57
N TYR A 683 67.91 61.35 -0.44
CA TYR A 683 67.22 61.85 0.76
C TYR A 683 66.37 63.10 0.48
N GLN A 684 66.94 64.10 -0.20
CA GLN A 684 66.22 65.32 -0.59
C GLN A 684 65.05 65.03 -1.53
N LYS A 685 65.15 64.00 -2.37
CA LYS A 685 64.09 63.52 -3.28
C LYS A 685 63.06 62.61 -2.58
N LYS A 686 63.15 62.45 -1.24
CA LYS A 686 62.36 61.52 -0.42
C LYS A 686 62.45 60.04 -0.83
N GLN A 687 63.51 59.67 -1.54
CA GLN A 687 63.80 58.30 -1.97
C GLN A 687 64.58 57.59 -0.86
N TYR A 688 63.93 57.39 0.29
CA TYR A 688 64.58 56.96 1.53
C TYR A 688 65.27 55.60 1.41
N ASP A 689 64.67 54.60 0.75
CA ASP A 689 65.31 53.28 0.61
C ASP A 689 66.63 53.35 -0.17
N VAL A 690 66.61 54.06 -1.30
CA VAL A 690 67.80 54.34 -2.14
C VAL A 690 68.85 55.15 -1.37
N SER A 691 68.42 56.11 -0.55
CA SER A 691 69.29 56.90 0.31
C SER A 691 69.98 56.03 1.36
N TYR A 692 69.23 55.16 2.03
CA TYR A 692 69.72 54.27 3.08
C TYR A 692 70.79 53.31 2.57
N ASP A 693 70.53 52.62 1.46
CA ASP A 693 71.47 51.68 0.88
C ASP A 693 72.76 52.35 0.39
N LEU A 694 72.68 53.54 -0.22
CA LEU A 694 73.86 54.28 -0.66
C LEU A 694 74.76 54.69 0.52
N ALA A 695 74.17 55.15 1.64
CA ALA A 695 74.92 55.44 2.86
C ALA A 695 75.49 54.18 3.53
N ARG A 696 74.70 53.09 3.59
CA ARG A 696 75.15 51.78 4.12
C ARG A 696 76.36 51.26 3.35
N ASN A 697 76.33 51.31 2.03
CA ASN A 697 77.43 50.88 1.17
C ASN A 697 78.67 51.76 1.34
N ALA A 698 78.51 53.09 1.41
CA ALA A 698 79.61 54.01 1.70
C ALA A 698 80.29 53.68 3.05
N ARG A 699 79.48 53.44 4.09
CA ARG A 699 79.97 53.08 5.42
C ARG A 699 80.73 51.75 5.44
N MET A 700 80.17 50.68 4.86
CA MET A 700 80.79 49.35 4.87
C MET A 700 82.16 49.33 4.17
N LEU A 701 82.33 50.10 3.09
CA LEU A 701 83.63 50.26 2.41
C LEU A 701 84.68 50.89 3.32
N LEU A 702 84.30 51.88 4.12
CA LEU A 702 85.19 52.54 5.08
C LEU A 702 85.52 51.67 6.28
N GLU A 703 84.54 50.97 6.86
CA GLU A 703 84.78 50.02 7.96
C GLU A 703 85.77 48.93 7.55
N GLY A 704 85.68 48.45 6.30
CA GLY A 704 86.65 47.53 5.70
C GLY A 704 88.06 48.11 5.58
N LYS A 705 88.22 49.30 4.99
CA LYS A 705 89.54 49.97 4.85
C LYS A 705 90.16 50.34 6.21
N MET A 706 89.36 50.80 7.16
CA MET A 706 89.81 51.13 8.53
C MET A 706 90.33 49.89 9.26
N GLN A 707 89.67 48.73 9.09
CA GLN A 707 90.13 47.49 9.72
C GLN A 707 91.46 46.98 9.13
N THR A 708 91.76 47.22 7.85
CA THR A 708 93.07 46.84 7.27
C THR A 708 94.17 47.80 7.67
N TYR A 709 93.89 49.10 7.80
CA TYR A 709 94.82 50.10 8.33
C TYR A 709 95.29 49.76 9.76
N GLU A 710 94.37 49.53 10.70
CA GLU A 710 94.74 49.22 12.09
C GLU A 710 95.55 47.91 12.20
N LYS A 711 95.20 46.87 11.43
CA LYS A 711 95.99 45.63 11.35
C LYS A 711 97.42 45.85 10.84
N ALA A 712 97.61 46.74 9.87
CA ALA A 712 98.93 47.08 9.34
C ALA A 712 99.76 47.87 10.36
N LYS A 713 99.14 48.85 11.01
CA LYS A 713 99.72 49.68 12.09
C LYS A 713 100.17 48.84 13.29
N ASP A 714 99.33 47.93 13.78
CA ASP A 714 99.69 47.00 14.86
C ASP A 714 100.84 46.05 14.48
N ALA A 715 100.89 45.60 13.21
CA ALA A 715 101.99 44.77 12.72
C ALA A 715 103.33 45.54 12.69
N ILE A 716 103.33 46.80 12.24
CA ILE A 716 104.51 47.69 12.26
C ILE A 716 105.00 47.90 13.70
N ASN A 717 104.10 48.22 14.62
CA ASN A 717 104.43 48.40 16.04
C ASN A 717 105.07 47.12 16.63
N SER A 718 104.48 45.94 16.37
CA SER A 718 105.00 44.65 16.83
C SER A 718 106.38 44.30 16.25
N VAL A 719 106.72 44.79 15.05
CA VAL A 719 108.08 44.69 14.50
C VAL A 719 109.03 45.64 15.23
N HIS A 720 108.59 46.86 15.53
CA HIS A 720 109.40 47.86 16.24
C HIS A 720 109.82 47.36 17.64
N ASP A 721 108.88 46.82 18.43
CA ASP A 721 109.16 46.23 19.75
C ASP A 721 110.20 45.09 19.68
N LYS A 722 110.02 44.17 18.72
CA LYS A 722 110.97 43.07 18.48
C LYS A 722 112.35 43.57 18.04
N LEU A 723 112.38 44.59 17.18
CA LEU A 723 113.61 45.17 16.66
C LEU A 723 114.40 45.87 17.77
N GLU A 724 113.74 46.59 18.68
CA GLU A 724 114.39 47.21 19.83
C GLU A 724 114.99 46.16 20.78
N SER A 725 114.28 45.05 21.01
CA SER A 725 114.77 43.89 21.78
C SER A 725 116.01 43.25 21.13
N ALA A 726 116.01 43.07 19.80
CA ALA A 726 117.16 42.53 19.06
C ALA A 726 118.37 43.48 19.09
N ILE A 727 118.17 44.80 18.99
CA ILE A 727 119.25 45.79 19.10
C ILE A 727 119.94 45.70 20.47
N LYS A 728 119.15 45.58 21.56
CA LYS A 728 119.67 45.43 22.94
C LYS A 728 120.52 44.16 23.15
N GLN A 729 120.37 43.15 22.29
CA GLN A 729 121.10 41.87 22.37
C GLN A 729 122.26 41.74 21.37
N GLY A 730 122.63 42.84 20.70
CA GLY A 730 123.78 42.89 19.79
C GLY A 730 123.59 41.98 18.58
N PHE A 731 122.44 42.08 17.92
CA PHE A 731 122.22 41.53 16.58
C PHE A 731 122.50 42.59 15.51
N ASP A 732 123.06 42.18 14.36
CA ASP A 732 122.98 43.01 13.16
C ASP A 732 121.54 42.97 12.63
N VAL A 733 120.97 44.15 12.42
CA VAL A 733 119.57 44.36 12.05
C VAL A 733 119.43 45.28 10.83
N LEU A 734 120.51 45.51 10.07
CA LEU A 734 120.50 46.41 8.90
C LEU A 734 119.42 46.00 7.88
N SER A 735 119.35 44.71 7.53
CA SER A 735 118.34 44.17 6.61
C SER A 735 116.90 44.37 7.10
N VAL A 736 116.67 44.17 8.41
CA VAL A 736 115.35 44.35 9.04
C VAL A 736 114.92 45.81 8.99
N LYS A 737 115.82 46.75 9.30
CA LYS A 737 115.55 48.19 9.26
C LYS A 737 115.14 48.67 7.86
N THR A 738 115.75 48.12 6.80
CA THR A 738 115.32 48.41 5.42
C THR A 738 113.90 47.93 5.14
N ILE A 739 113.55 46.69 5.52
CA ILE A 739 112.21 46.15 5.28
C ILE A 739 111.15 46.88 6.10
N LEU A 740 111.44 47.24 7.36
CA LEU A 740 110.55 48.03 8.21
C LEU A 740 110.30 49.42 7.63
N LYS A 741 111.34 50.12 7.16
CA LYS A 741 111.19 51.42 6.50
C LYS A 741 110.29 51.35 5.26
N SER A 742 110.39 50.29 4.45
CA SER A 742 109.47 50.08 3.33
C SER A 742 108.05 49.71 3.75
N ALA A 743 107.84 49.09 4.92
CA ALA A 743 106.51 48.88 5.50
C ALA A 743 105.87 50.20 5.97
N GLU A 744 106.66 51.07 6.61
CA GLU A 744 106.26 52.43 7.02
C GLU A 744 105.94 53.30 5.80
N GLU A 745 106.75 53.24 4.74
CA GLU A 745 106.51 53.92 3.45
C GLU A 745 105.21 53.43 2.78
N ALA A 746 104.94 52.12 2.78
CA ALA A 746 103.68 51.56 2.27
C ALA A 746 102.46 52.01 3.10
N LEU A 747 102.59 52.12 4.43
CA LEU A 747 101.52 52.64 5.30
C LEU A 747 101.23 54.13 4.99
N ILE A 748 102.26 54.93 4.75
CA ILE A 748 102.14 56.35 4.37
C ILE A 748 101.52 56.50 2.98
N ALA A 749 101.78 55.57 2.06
CA ALA A 749 101.18 55.50 0.72
C ALA A 749 99.75 54.89 0.69
N SER A 750 99.15 54.65 1.87
CA SER A 750 97.83 54.02 2.05
C SER A 750 97.68 52.59 1.50
N ASP A 751 98.78 51.91 1.15
CA ASP A 751 98.76 50.46 0.83
C ASP A 751 98.94 49.64 2.11
N PHE A 752 97.86 49.55 2.88
CA PHE A 752 97.82 48.80 4.14
C PHE A 752 98.08 47.29 3.94
N SER A 753 97.83 46.76 2.74
CA SER A 753 98.09 45.36 2.43
C SER A 753 99.59 45.07 2.32
N GLN A 754 100.32 45.91 1.57
CA GLN A 754 101.78 45.80 1.49
C GLN A 754 102.46 46.16 2.81
N ALA A 755 101.97 47.18 3.52
CA ALA A 755 102.48 47.54 4.85
C ALA A 755 102.43 46.35 5.84
N TYR A 756 101.31 45.63 5.88
CA TYR A 756 101.17 44.42 6.70
C TYR A 756 102.10 43.29 6.25
N LEU A 757 102.17 43.01 4.94
CA LEU A 757 103.03 41.94 4.39
C LEU A 757 104.53 42.20 4.61
N LEU A 758 104.98 43.44 4.44
CA LEU A 758 106.37 43.85 4.70
C LEU A 758 106.70 43.78 6.20
N SER A 759 105.74 44.08 7.07
CA SER A 759 105.90 43.93 8.52
C SER A 759 106.09 42.47 8.94
N GLU A 760 105.22 41.56 8.50
CA GLU A 760 105.40 40.11 8.76
C GLU A 760 106.69 39.57 8.13
N LYS A 761 107.14 40.12 6.98
CA LYS A 761 108.44 39.79 6.39
C LYS A 761 109.60 40.23 7.30
N ALA A 762 109.61 41.46 7.79
CA ALA A 762 110.61 41.96 8.73
C ALA A 762 110.64 41.13 10.04
N LYS A 763 109.47 40.84 10.60
CA LYS A 763 109.26 40.02 11.80
C LYS A 763 109.88 38.62 11.68
N ASN A 764 109.72 37.97 10.53
CA ASN A 764 110.32 36.66 10.27
C ASN A 764 111.83 36.73 10.01
N GLU A 765 112.36 37.86 9.52
CA GLU A 765 113.81 38.04 9.37
C GLU A 765 114.51 38.22 10.73
N ILE A 766 113.89 38.95 11.68
CA ILE A 766 114.34 39.02 13.08
C ILE A 766 114.42 37.60 13.67
N ASP A 767 113.35 36.81 13.53
CA ASP A 767 113.28 35.45 14.10
C ASP A 767 114.42 34.54 13.59
N LYS A 768 114.82 34.65 12.31
CA LYS A 768 115.96 33.89 11.75
C LYS A 768 117.31 34.28 12.36
N LEU A 769 117.56 35.59 12.46
CA LEU A 769 118.82 36.13 12.99
C LEU A 769 119.02 35.68 14.44
N CYS A 770 117.94 35.72 15.23
CA CYS A 770 117.90 35.23 16.60
C CYS A 770 118.14 33.71 16.70
N ASP A 771 117.50 32.89 15.86
CA ASP A 771 117.67 31.43 15.87
C ASP A 771 119.12 30.99 15.58
N LYS A 772 119.79 31.67 14.64
CA LYS A 772 121.19 31.37 14.26
C LYS A 772 122.16 31.53 15.43
N LYS A 773 122.10 32.67 16.13
CA LYS A 773 122.99 32.98 17.28
C LYS A 773 122.74 32.03 18.46
N VAL A 774 121.48 31.67 18.71
CA VAL A 774 121.10 30.64 19.70
C VAL A 774 121.71 29.28 19.34
N TYR A 775 121.72 28.89 18.05
CA TYR A 775 122.25 27.60 17.62
C TYR A 775 123.78 27.50 17.70
N GLU A 776 124.49 28.58 17.41
CA GLU A 776 125.95 28.67 17.53
C GLU A 776 126.41 28.44 18.98
N GLU A 777 125.78 29.14 19.93
CA GLU A 777 126.05 28.98 21.36
C GLU A 777 125.67 27.59 21.90
N ILE A 778 124.51 27.04 21.49
CA ILE A 778 124.10 25.66 21.82
C ILE A 778 125.16 24.65 21.37
N SER A 779 125.81 24.88 20.23
CA SER A 779 126.80 23.97 19.67
C SER A 779 128.09 23.96 20.50
N SER A 780 128.59 25.13 20.92
CA SER A 780 129.74 25.24 21.84
C SER A 780 129.51 24.54 23.17
N ILE A 781 128.29 24.63 23.72
CA ILE A 781 127.94 23.95 24.97
C ILE A 781 127.83 22.43 24.78
N LYS A 782 127.28 21.95 23.64
CA LYS A 782 127.25 20.52 23.30
C LYS A 782 128.64 19.91 23.12
N GLU A 783 129.60 20.69 22.65
CA GLU A 783 131.00 20.28 22.55
C GLU A 783 131.63 20.06 23.94
N LYS A 784 131.49 21.03 24.86
CA LYS A 784 131.93 20.88 26.26
C LYS A 784 131.26 19.70 26.98
N ILE A 785 129.96 19.45 26.72
CA ILE A 785 129.23 18.28 27.24
C ILE A 785 129.86 16.95 26.78
N SER A 786 130.42 16.90 25.56
CA SER A 786 131.14 15.71 25.07
C SER A 786 132.41 15.45 25.88
N GLU A 787 133.14 16.48 26.31
CA GLU A 787 134.29 16.30 27.21
C GLU A 787 133.89 15.78 28.59
N ILE A 788 132.83 16.33 29.21
CA ILE A 788 132.35 15.85 30.53
C ILE A 788 131.95 14.37 30.45
N SER A 789 131.30 13.97 29.35
CA SER A 789 130.94 12.57 29.09
C SER A 789 132.16 11.66 28.88
N LYS A 790 133.31 12.20 28.45
CA LYS A 790 134.57 11.44 28.31
C LYS A 790 135.31 11.31 29.65
N ALA A 791 135.21 12.33 30.50
CA ALA A 791 135.81 12.36 31.84
C ALA A 791 134.95 11.70 32.93
N GLY A 792 133.70 11.30 32.64
CA GLY A 792 132.83 10.55 33.55
C GLY A 792 132.06 11.39 34.58
N GLY A 793 131.86 12.69 34.33
CA GLY A 793 131.09 13.59 35.21
C GLY A 793 129.57 13.38 35.15
N ASP A 794 128.83 13.98 36.10
CA ASP A 794 127.36 13.89 36.10
C ASP A 794 126.73 14.85 35.07
N LEU A 795 126.04 14.27 34.08
CA LEU A 795 125.38 14.99 32.99
C LEU A 795 123.91 15.35 33.29
N ARG A 796 123.32 14.93 34.42
CA ARG A 796 121.87 15.06 34.69
C ARG A 796 121.39 16.51 34.68
N VAL A 797 122.02 17.37 35.48
CA VAL A 797 121.63 18.78 35.63
C VAL A 797 121.82 19.53 34.30
N ILE A 798 122.95 19.30 33.66
CA ILE A 798 123.33 19.94 32.38
C ILE A 798 122.36 19.53 31.27
N LYS A 799 121.97 18.26 31.20
CA LYS A 799 121.03 17.78 30.17
C LYS A 799 119.64 18.42 30.30
N ASN A 800 119.13 18.55 31.52
CA ASN A 800 117.84 19.21 31.76
C ASN A 800 117.87 20.69 31.30
N LEU A 801 118.95 21.42 31.61
CA LEU A 801 119.16 22.79 31.12
C LEU A 801 119.16 22.86 29.57
N MET A 802 119.80 21.90 28.89
CA MET A 802 119.82 21.86 27.42
C MET A 802 118.45 21.53 26.81
N ASP A 803 117.66 20.66 27.45
CA ASP A 803 116.28 20.36 27.01
C ASP A 803 115.36 21.60 27.19
N GLU A 804 115.57 22.40 28.25
CA GLU A 804 114.88 23.69 28.42
C GLU A 804 115.29 24.75 27.38
N VAL A 805 116.60 24.87 27.09
CA VAL A 805 117.13 25.73 26.02
C VAL A 805 116.53 25.37 24.66
N GLU A 806 116.49 24.08 24.29
CA GLU A 806 115.86 23.65 23.04
C GLU A 806 114.34 23.88 23.03
N SER A 807 113.67 23.77 24.19
CA SER A 807 112.25 24.08 24.34
C SER A 807 111.95 25.57 24.14
N ALA A 808 112.79 26.47 24.69
CA ALA A 808 112.68 27.91 24.48
C ALA A 808 112.90 28.29 23.00
N ARG A 809 113.94 27.73 22.36
CA ARG A 809 114.22 27.90 20.93
C ARG A 809 113.04 27.42 20.05
N LYS A 810 112.51 26.22 20.28
CA LYS A 810 111.36 25.67 19.53
C LYS A 810 110.09 26.52 19.66
N LYS A 811 109.94 27.27 20.76
CA LYS A 811 108.84 28.23 20.98
C LYS A 811 109.10 29.63 20.39
N LYS A 812 110.16 29.81 19.58
CA LYS A 812 110.66 31.12 19.08
C LYS A 812 110.98 32.14 20.19
N ASN A 813 111.14 31.70 21.44
CA ASN A 813 111.53 32.57 22.55
C ASN A 813 113.07 32.59 22.65
N PHE A 814 113.69 33.23 21.66
CA PHE A 814 115.14 33.24 21.48
C PHE A 814 115.87 34.04 22.57
N THR A 815 115.23 35.05 23.15
CA THR A 815 115.78 35.83 24.26
C THR A 815 115.97 34.94 25.48
N LYS A 816 114.92 34.22 25.90
CA LYS A 816 115.00 33.24 27.00
C LYS A 816 115.94 32.07 26.67
N ALA A 817 116.04 31.66 25.41
CA ALA A 817 116.99 30.63 25.00
C ALA A 817 118.46 31.08 25.20
N LEU A 818 118.79 32.33 24.85
CA LEU A 818 120.12 32.94 25.08
C LEU A 818 120.44 33.12 26.58
N GLU A 819 119.47 33.55 27.39
CA GLU A 819 119.61 33.67 28.85
C GLU A 819 119.94 32.31 29.50
N LEU A 820 119.15 31.26 29.19
CA LEU A 820 119.37 29.90 29.70
C LEU A 820 120.72 29.32 29.24
N VAL A 821 121.11 29.57 27.99
CA VAL A 821 122.42 29.24 27.43
C VAL A 821 123.54 29.86 28.26
N GLN A 822 123.50 31.18 28.51
CA GLN A 822 124.54 31.86 29.28
C GLN A 822 124.60 31.37 30.73
N ALA A 823 123.45 31.18 31.37
CA ALA A 823 123.35 30.66 32.74
C ALA A 823 123.90 29.23 32.89
N SER A 824 123.90 28.42 31.82
CA SER A 824 124.42 27.05 31.86
C SER A 824 125.95 26.94 31.75
N LYS A 825 126.65 27.94 31.19
CA LYS A 825 128.12 27.89 30.97
C LYS A 825 128.93 27.61 32.24
N PRO A 826 128.71 28.29 33.40
CA PRO A 826 129.52 28.05 34.59
C PRO A 826 129.30 26.66 35.22
N ALA A 827 128.08 26.13 35.13
CA ALA A 827 127.75 24.79 35.65
C ALA A 827 128.43 23.68 34.82
N VAL A 828 128.49 23.87 33.49
CA VAL A 828 129.23 23.00 32.56
C VAL A 828 130.73 23.03 32.86
N GLU A 829 131.30 24.21 33.15
CA GLU A 829 132.72 24.37 33.42
C GLU A 829 133.14 23.78 34.78
N LYS A 830 132.35 23.96 35.86
CA LYS A 830 132.66 23.35 37.18
C LYS A 830 132.66 21.81 37.13
N GLU A 831 131.64 21.19 36.52
CA GLU A 831 131.61 19.72 36.42
C GLU A 831 132.68 19.16 35.46
N LEU A 832 133.11 19.93 34.45
CA LEU A 832 134.24 19.54 33.59
C LEU A 832 135.57 19.49 34.35
N ALA A 833 135.86 20.49 35.18
CA ALA A 833 137.06 20.51 36.01
C ALA A 833 137.07 19.35 37.02
N LYS A 834 135.96 19.19 37.75
CA LYS A 834 135.74 18.10 38.73
C LYS A 834 135.87 16.70 38.12
N ALA A 835 135.29 16.46 36.94
CA ALA A 835 135.38 15.18 36.25
C ALA A 835 136.83 14.87 35.81
N LYS A 836 137.54 15.88 35.28
CA LYS A 836 138.97 15.74 34.92
C LYS A 836 139.83 15.44 36.15
N ALA A 837 139.65 16.19 37.24
CA ALA A 837 140.37 15.96 38.50
C ALA A 837 140.14 14.56 39.08
N LYS A 838 138.89 14.05 39.02
CA LYS A 838 138.60 12.69 39.50
C LYS A 838 139.23 11.62 38.62
N GLY A 839 139.13 11.74 37.29
CA GLY A 839 139.80 10.81 36.37
C GLY A 839 141.33 10.79 36.56
N VAL A 840 141.92 11.92 36.96
CA VAL A 840 143.34 12.04 37.28
C VAL A 840 143.68 11.55 38.70
N LEU A 841 142.70 11.31 39.57
CA LEU A 841 142.86 10.65 40.88
C LEU A 841 142.69 9.13 40.82
N ASP A 842 141.60 8.64 40.21
CA ASP A 842 141.23 7.22 40.23
C ASP A 842 142.35 6.32 39.63
N ALA A 843 143.07 6.80 38.60
CA ALA A 843 144.21 6.09 38.02
C ALA A 843 145.58 6.36 38.71
N ALA A 844 145.69 7.38 39.57
CA ALA A 844 146.87 7.61 40.41
C ALA A 844 146.93 6.58 41.56
N GLU A 845 145.78 6.23 42.13
CA GLU A 845 145.65 5.05 42.99
C GLU A 845 146.06 3.78 42.23
N ALA A 846 145.53 3.60 41.01
CA ALA A 846 145.78 2.40 40.22
C ALA A 846 147.26 2.21 39.85
N SER A 847 148.01 3.28 39.54
CA SER A 847 149.43 3.20 39.21
C SER A 847 150.31 2.94 40.44
N ILE A 848 150.03 3.57 41.58
CA ILE A 848 150.74 3.32 42.85
C ILE A 848 150.50 1.89 43.33
N LEU A 849 149.25 1.42 43.34
CA LEU A 849 148.89 0.06 43.75
C LEU A 849 149.50 -1.00 42.80
N ARG A 850 149.78 -0.62 41.54
CA ARG A 850 150.62 -1.40 40.61
C ARG A 850 152.09 -1.43 41.03
N ARG A 851 152.69 -0.28 41.36
CA ARG A 851 154.11 -0.16 41.74
C ARG A 851 154.43 -0.91 43.05
N GLU A 852 153.55 -0.84 44.05
CA GLU A 852 153.69 -1.60 45.31
C GLU A 852 153.78 -3.12 45.07
N LYS A 853 152.99 -3.65 44.12
CA LYS A 853 152.92 -5.10 43.85
C LYS A 853 154.23 -5.70 43.32
N TYR A 854 155.20 -4.85 42.94
CA TYR A 854 156.53 -5.26 42.47
C TYR A 854 157.67 -4.90 43.45
N ASN A 855 157.36 -4.57 44.72
CA ASN A 855 158.33 -4.12 45.73
C ASN A 855 159.16 -2.88 45.28
N ILE A 856 158.60 -2.04 44.42
CA ILE A 856 159.18 -0.74 44.07
C ILE A 856 158.82 0.25 45.19
N ASP A 857 159.74 1.12 45.60
CA ASP A 857 159.45 2.16 46.58
C ASP A 857 158.38 3.12 46.04
N THR A 858 157.30 3.30 46.82
CA THR A 858 156.17 4.17 46.51
C THR A 858 155.95 5.28 47.53
N THR A 859 156.89 5.44 48.49
CA THR A 859 156.71 6.29 49.67
C THR A 859 156.37 7.74 49.31
N ASP A 860 157.11 8.34 48.38
CA ASP A 860 156.80 9.69 47.89
C ASP A 860 155.51 9.74 47.06
N SER A 861 155.28 8.77 46.15
CA SER A 861 154.07 8.75 45.30
C SER A 861 152.79 8.69 46.14
N LYS A 862 152.77 7.91 47.24
CA LYS A 862 151.66 7.90 48.20
C LYS A 862 151.44 9.27 48.84
N ARG A 863 152.50 9.97 49.24
CA ARG A 863 152.41 11.33 49.81
C ARG A 863 151.82 12.32 48.79
N TYR A 864 152.13 12.20 47.50
CA TYR A 864 151.50 13.04 46.47
C TYR A 864 150.01 12.72 46.29
N LEU A 865 149.64 11.43 46.20
CA LEU A 865 148.25 10.98 46.11
C LEU A 865 147.38 11.41 47.30
N GLU A 866 147.88 11.31 48.53
CA GLU A 866 147.12 11.65 49.74
C GLU A 866 146.82 13.16 49.81
N ASN A 867 147.78 14.01 49.45
CA ASN A 867 147.54 15.45 49.27
C ASN A 867 146.55 15.73 48.13
N ALA A 868 146.61 14.97 47.03
CA ALA A 868 145.71 15.13 45.89
C ALA A 868 144.25 14.85 46.25
N LYS A 869 143.99 13.77 47.01
CA LYS A 869 142.65 13.44 47.52
C LYS A 869 142.08 14.57 48.37
N ARG A 870 142.87 15.09 49.30
CA ARG A 870 142.47 16.20 50.16
C ARG A 870 142.09 17.44 49.35
N TYR A 871 142.91 17.83 48.36
CA TYR A 871 142.56 18.97 47.48
C TYR A 871 141.27 18.73 46.66
N PHE A 872 140.85 17.48 46.43
CA PHE A 872 139.57 17.17 45.76
C PHE A 872 138.38 17.32 46.70
N GLU A 873 138.54 16.96 47.98
CA GLU A 873 137.55 17.19 49.04
C GLU A 873 137.39 18.67 49.38
N ASP A 874 138.49 19.45 49.35
CA ASP A 874 138.53 20.91 49.50
C ASP A 874 137.95 21.68 48.27
N GLU A 875 137.33 20.99 47.29
CA GLU A 875 136.89 21.48 45.96
C GLU A 875 137.97 22.15 45.08
N GLU A 876 139.25 22.12 45.46
CA GLU A 876 140.38 22.69 44.72
C GLU A 876 140.86 21.77 43.57
N TYR A 877 139.96 21.50 42.62
CA TYR A 877 140.14 20.50 41.56
C TYR A 877 141.43 20.64 40.72
N ASP A 878 141.90 21.85 40.45
CA ASP A 878 143.16 22.05 39.70
C ASP A 878 144.40 21.60 40.51
N LYS A 879 144.41 21.86 41.83
CA LYS A 879 145.45 21.36 42.73
C LYS A 879 145.36 19.84 42.87
N ALA A 880 144.15 19.30 43.06
CA ALA A 880 143.91 17.85 43.10
C ALA A 880 144.45 17.14 41.86
N THR A 881 144.15 17.69 40.68
CA THR A 881 144.64 17.19 39.39
C THR A 881 146.17 17.15 39.38
N SER A 882 146.84 18.28 39.67
CA SER A 882 148.32 18.36 39.58
C SER A 882 149.05 17.43 40.56
N TYR A 883 148.56 17.29 41.80
CA TYR A 883 149.16 16.38 42.78
C TYR A 883 148.92 14.91 42.45
N ALA A 884 147.77 14.55 41.87
CA ALA A 884 147.52 13.17 41.45
C ALA A 884 148.26 12.81 40.15
N GLN A 885 148.46 13.76 39.25
CA GLN A 885 149.32 13.57 38.08
C GLN A 885 150.78 13.32 38.48
N ALA A 886 151.30 14.02 39.49
CA ALA A 886 152.61 13.72 40.07
C ALA A 886 152.72 12.32 40.72
N ALA A 887 151.59 11.68 41.02
CA ALA A 887 151.52 10.27 41.47
C ALA A 887 151.37 9.26 40.30
N MET A 888 150.85 9.69 39.14
CA MET A 888 150.40 8.84 38.04
C MET A 888 151.52 8.13 37.26
N ASP A 889 152.33 8.87 36.52
CA ASP A 889 152.41 8.72 35.06
C ASP A 889 152.42 7.29 34.45
N ASP A 890 151.24 6.84 33.92
CA ASP A 890 150.93 5.93 32.76
C ASP A 890 149.36 5.60 32.65
N PRO A 891 148.65 5.37 31.48
CA PRO A 891 147.21 5.86 31.21
C PRO A 891 146.01 4.97 30.53
N VAL A 892 144.62 5.19 30.70
CA VAL A 892 143.35 4.59 29.94
C VAL A 892 141.79 5.07 30.21
N THR A 893 140.63 4.64 29.51
CA THR A 893 139.09 5.00 29.68
C THR A 893 137.95 4.01 29.01
N GLN A 894 136.54 4.03 28.77
CA GLN A 894 135.21 4.87 28.75
C GLN A 894 133.74 4.16 28.38
N ALA A 895 132.48 4.81 28.38
CA ALA A 895 131.07 4.57 27.68
C ALA A 895 129.71 3.91 28.36
N VAL A 896 128.34 3.79 27.99
CA VAL A 896 127.07 4.32 27.17
C VAL A 896 125.69 3.39 27.33
N SER A 897 124.29 3.42 27.04
CA SER A 897 122.98 4.15 26.50
C SER A 897 121.48 3.52 26.80
N THR A 898 120.21 4.01 26.38
CA THR A 898 118.73 3.51 26.70
C THR A 898 117.38 3.89 25.83
N SER A 899 116.07 3.32 25.98
CA SER A 899 114.58 3.79 25.63
C SER A 899 113.36 2.70 25.36
N LYS A 900 111.95 2.69 25.08
CA LYS A 900 110.59 3.45 24.73
C LYS A 900 109.13 2.64 24.90
N LYS A 901 107.82 3.10 24.62
CA LYS A 901 106.40 2.37 24.74
C LYS A 901 104.96 2.94 24.14
N SER A 902 103.75 2.22 24.02
CA SER A 902 102.19 2.58 24.19
C SER A 902 100.93 2.34 23.15
N LYS A 903 99.61 1.91 23.46
CA LYS A 903 98.22 2.03 22.67
C LYS A 903 96.77 1.49 23.26
N THR A 904 95.50 1.73 22.69
CA THR A 904 94.01 1.31 23.08
C THR A 904 92.76 1.31 22.00
N LEU A 905 91.41 0.91 22.24
CA LEU A 905 90.04 1.12 21.45
C LEU A 905 88.58 0.46 21.95
N PRO A 906 87.28 0.77 21.47
CA PRO A 906 85.84 0.31 21.89
C PRO A 906 84.57 0.00 20.88
N SER A 907 83.21 -0.06 21.26
CA SER A 907 81.88 -0.62 20.60
C SER A 907 80.47 0.24 20.61
N GLU A 908 79.09 -0.04 20.41
CA GLU A 908 77.94 -1.12 20.26
C GLU A 908 76.40 -0.66 19.78
N PRO A 909 75.22 -1.45 19.70
CA PRO A 909 73.87 -1.26 18.90
C PRO A 909 72.34 -1.14 19.51
N LYS A 910 71.14 -1.47 18.82
CA LYS A 910 69.65 -0.96 19.05
C LYS A 910 68.25 -1.69 18.64
N LYS A 911 67.03 -1.08 18.92
CA LYS A 911 65.56 -1.46 18.69
C LYS A 911 64.62 -0.28 18.16
N ILE A 912 63.47 -0.53 17.46
CA ILE A 912 62.50 0.50 16.90
C ILE A 912 61.55 1.14 17.96
N LYS A 913 61.11 2.41 17.75
CA LYS A 913 60.10 3.15 18.55
C LYS A 913 59.20 4.06 17.68
N THR A 914 57.93 4.23 18.05
CA THR A 914 57.03 5.30 17.55
C THR A 914 56.98 6.48 18.52
N GLU A 915 56.98 7.71 18.01
CA GLU A 915 56.70 8.93 18.78
C GLU A 915 55.18 9.22 18.85
N TYR A 916 54.74 9.82 19.95
CA TYR A 916 53.38 10.37 20.10
C TYR A 916 53.21 11.65 19.26
N GLY A 917 51.95 12.00 18.98
CA GLY A 917 51.60 13.23 18.28
C GLY A 917 51.89 13.19 16.77
N ARG A 918 51.82 11.99 16.17
CA ARG A 918 52.12 11.77 14.75
C ARG A 918 51.16 10.77 14.10
N ILE A 919 50.85 11.04 12.83
CA ILE A 919 50.21 10.12 11.89
C ILE A 919 51.31 9.32 11.17
N TYR A 920 51.14 8.00 11.07
CA TYR A 920 52.03 7.11 10.31
C TYR A 920 51.30 6.51 9.13
N LEU A 921 51.92 6.57 7.94
CA LEU A 921 51.40 6.03 6.70
C LEU A 921 52.17 4.76 6.33
N VAL A 922 51.48 3.62 6.40
CA VAL A 922 52.02 2.31 6.07
C VAL A 922 51.56 1.91 4.67
N LYS A 923 52.54 1.64 3.81
CA LYS A 923 52.30 1.33 2.39
C LYS A 923 52.13 -0.18 2.21
N GLU A 924 50.90 -0.67 2.27
CA GLU A 924 50.58 -2.10 2.18
C GLU A 924 49.25 -2.40 1.47
N GLU A 925 49.27 -3.34 0.53
CA GLU A 925 48.12 -3.87 -0.24
C GLU A 925 47.04 -4.50 0.67
N THR A 926 47.43 -4.99 1.84
CA THR A 926 46.52 -5.51 2.86
C THR A 926 47.00 -5.05 4.24
N PRO A 927 46.15 -4.51 5.13
CA PRO A 927 46.53 -3.76 6.36
C PRO A 927 47.15 -4.57 7.51
N LYS A 928 48.10 -5.47 7.24
CA LYS A 928 48.67 -6.43 8.21
C LYS A 928 49.64 -5.78 9.20
N GLN A 929 50.40 -4.78 8.78
CA GLN A 929 51.36 -4.05 9.61
C GLN A 929 50.66 -2.98 10.45
N VAL A 930 49.67 -2.29 9.89
CA VAL A 930 48.79 -1.36 10.64
C VAL A 930 48.04 -2.09 11.75
N TYR A 931 47.46 -3.27 11.49
CA TYR A 931 46.83 -4.08 12.53
C TYR A 931 47.81 -4.44 13.67
N ARG A 932 49.05 -4.84 13.36
CA ARG A 932 50.08 -5.15 14.38
C ARG A 932 50.47 -3.93 15.20
N MET A 933 50.65 -2.77 14.57
CA MET A 933 50.96 -1.52 15.24
C MET A 933 49.83 -1.06 16.17
N PHE A 934 48.58 -1.22 15.74
CA PHE A 934 47.39 -0.96 16.56
C PHE A 934 47.32 -1.93 17.76
N GLU A 935 47.50 -3.23 17.53
CA GLU A 935 47.54 -4.24 18.61
C GLU A 935 48.66 -3.98 19.64
N ASP A 936 49.86 -3.59 19.21
CA ASP A 936 50.96 -3.25 20.12
C ASP A 936 50.66 -1.97 20.91
N ALA A 937 50.01 -0.97 20.30
CA ALA A 937 49.50 0.20 21.00
C ALA A 937 48.41 -0.15 22.03
N LEU A 938 47.50 -1.09 21.73
CA LEU A 938 46.51 -1.60 22.70
C LEU A 938 47.18 -2.37 23.85
N LYS A 939 48.24 -3.16 23.59
CA LYS A 939 49.05 -3.84 24.64
C LYS A 939 49.71 -2.84 25.59
N GLU A 940 50.09 -1.65 25.10
CA GLU A 940 50.58 -0.53 25.92
C GLU A 940 49.47 0.21 26.72
N LYS A 941 48.23 -0.29 26.71
CA LYS A 941 47.04 0.31 27.35
C LYS A 941 46.68 1.69 26.79
N ARG A 942 46.83 1.88 25.47
CA ARG A 942 46.23 2.99 24.75
C ARG A 942 44.75 2.69 24.44
N LEU A 943 43.90 3.70 24.45
CA LEU A 943 42.49 3.59 24.04
C LEU A 943 42.40 3.67 22.51
N GLY A 944 41.75 2.68 21.89
CA GLY A 944 41.64 2.59 20.44
C GLY A 944 40.33 3.15 19.87
N LEU A 945 40.43 3.74 18.68
CA LEU A 945 39.33 3.93 17.72
C LEU A 945 39.73 3.26 16.41
N CYS A 946 38.82 2.45 15.86
CA CYS A 946 39.02 1.69 14.65
C CYS A 946 38.02 2.15 13.58
N ILE A 947 38.52 2.50 12.39
CA ILE A 947 37.73 3.00 11.27
C ILE A 947 38.00 2.12 10.05
N SER A 948 36.96 1.47 9.53
CA SER A 948 37.08 0.52 8.42
C SER A 948 35.82 0.47 7.55
N ARG A 949 36.00 0.08 6.29
CA ARG A 949 34.90 -0.40 5.42
C ARG A 949 34.50 -1.85 5.71
N THR A 950 35.38 -2.62 6.35
CA THR A 950 35.11 -4.00 6.77
C THR A 950 34.12 -3.98 7.94
N MET A 951 33.02 -4.74 7.84
CA MET A 951 32.05 -4.85 8.93
C MET A 951 32.71 -5.45 10.19
N LEU A 952 32.29 -4.98 11.38
CA LEU A 952 32.87 -5.34 12.68
C LEU A 952 33.12 -6.85 12.88
N GLU A 953 32.15 -7.70 12.53
CA GLU A 953 32.24 -9.17 12.67
C GLU A 953 33.15 -9.86 11.63
N GLU A 954 33.58 -9.14 10.60
CA GLU A 954 34.68 -9.59 9.73
C GLU A 954 36.02 -9.04 10.19
N LEU A 955 36.06 -7.82 10.73
CA LEU A 955 37.29 -7.20 11.19
C LEU A 955 37.86 -7.88 12.44
N LYS A 956 37.00 -8.30 13.38
CA LYS A 956 37.34 -9.14 14.54
C LYS A 956 38.02 -10.47 14.17
N LYS A 957 37.89 -10.94 12.92
CA LYS A 957 38.56 -12.15 12.40
C LYS A 957 39.96 -11.85 11.83
N LYS A 958 40.30 -10.57 11.63
CA LYS A 958 41.54 -10.10 10.98
C LYS A 958 42.51 -9.42 11.96
N CYS A 959 42.01 -8.76 13.01
CA CYS A 959 42.82 -8.11 14.04
C CYS A 959 42.11 -8.03 15.40
N ASN A 960 42.88 -7.96 16.49
CA ASN A 960 42.35 -7.80 17.84
C ASN A 960 42.10 -6.32 18.18
N ILE A 961 40.90 -5.85 17.89
CA ILE A 961 40.44 -4.49 18.23
C ILE A 961 40.19 -4.26 19.73
N GLY A 962 40.22 -5.28 20.58
CA GLY A 962 39.98 -5.16 22.02
C GLY A 962 38.64 -4.49 22.37
N SER A 963 38.67 -3.54 23.31
CA SER A 963 37.51 -2.69 23.68
C SER A 963 37.60 -1.29 23.03
N SER A 964 38.05 -1.23 21.79
CA SER A 964 38.11 0.01 21.01
C SER A 964 36.72 0.48 20.57
N GLN A 965 36.57 1.77 20.32
CA GLN A 965 35.42 2.27 19.55
C GLN A 965 35.55 1.87 18.07
N PHE A 966 34.41 1.78 17.37
CA PHE A 966 34.37 1.37 15.98
C PHE A 966 33.47 2.29 15.14
N ILE A 967 33.98 2.73 13.98
CA ILE A 967 33.23 3.45 12.95
C ILE A 967 33.22 2.62 11.68
N TRP A 968 32.03 2.28 11.18
CA TRP A 968 31.85 1.60 9.90
C TRP A 968 31.63 2.62 8.77
N LEU A 969 32.50 2.57 7.75
CA LEU A 969 32.38 3.38 6.53
C LEU A 969 31.46 2.68 5.53
N THR A 970 30.25 3.21 5.33
CA THR A 970 29.26 2.63 4.40
C THR A 970 28.32 3.67 3.81
N MET A 971 27.87 3.44 2.56
CA MET A 971 26.93 4.31 1.84
C MET A 971 25.47 4.17 2.33
N LEU A 972 25.21 3.35 3.34
CA LEU A 972 23.86 3.07 3.87
C LEU A 972 23.33 4.12 4.86
N SER A 973 24.11 5.15 5.20
CA SER A 973 23.71 6.20 6.14
C SER A 973 23.27 7.49 5.45
N GLY A 974 22.03 7.91 5.68
CA GLY A 974 21.60 9.30 5.55
C GLY A 974 21.04 9.72 4.19
N ASN A 975 19.74 9.53 4.00
CA ASN A 975 18.93 10.41 3.15
C ASN A 975 17.91 11.10 4.07
N GLU A 976 18.04 12.41 4.30
CA GLU A 976 17.34 13.10 5.41
C GLU A 976 15.82 13.28 5.19
N ASN A 977 15.27 12.83 4.05
CA ASN A 977 13.85 12.94 3.70
C ASN A 977 13.09 11.60 3.83
N THR A 978 13.05 11.01 5.04
CA THR A 978 12.09 9.94 5.38
C THR A 978 11.23 10.35 6.58
N PRO A 979 9.89 10.42 6.45
CA PRO A 979 9.00 10.82 7.55
C PRO A 979 9.05 9.88 8.76
N LYS A 980 8.75 10.43 9.95
CA LYS A 980 8.51 9.63 11.17
C LYS A 980 7.10 9.02 11.17
N SER A 981 6.87 7.97 10.38
CA SER A 981 5.73 7.06 10.61
C SER A 981 6.01 5.64 10.14
N GLU A 982 5.19 4.73 10.68
CA GLU A 982 4.98 3.32 10.34
C GLU A 982 6.17 2.34 10.33
N ARG A 983 5.91 1.19 10.97
CA ARG A 983 6.70 -0.03 10.82
C ARG A 983 6.22 -0.76 9.57
N THR A 984 7.14 -1.13 8.68
CA THR A 984 6.93 -2.24 7.74
C THR A 984 8.24 -3.00 7.58
N GLU A 985 8.13 -4.32 7.45
CA GLU A 985 9.27 -5.23 7.65
C GLU A 985 10.07 -5.45 6.34
N ALA A 986 11.39 -5.42 6.47
CA ALA A 986 12.39 -5.70 5.42
C ALA A 986 13.55 -6.49 6.07
N PRO A 987 14.27 -7.35 5.33
CA PRO A 987 14.19 -8.78 5.63
C PRO A 987 15.03 -9.32 6.80
N VAL A 988 14.66 -10.52 7.24
CA VAL A 988 15.25 -11.26 8.37
C VAL A 988 16.78 -11.43 8.25
N GLY A 989 17.51 -10.81 9.17
CA GLY A 989 18.95 -11.06 9.36
C GLY A 989 19.55 -10.25 10.52
N ILE A 990 19.98 -10.94 11.58
CA ILE A 990 20.75 -10.37 12.70
C ILE A 990 20.03 -9.29 13.53
N VAL A 991 19.01 -9.71 14.29
CA VAL A 991 18.71 -9.14 15.61
C VAL A 991 18.67 -10.29 16.61
N GLY A 992 19.56 -10.29 17.61
CA GLY A 992 19.52 -11.32 18.65
C GLY A 992 20.86 -11.71 19.28
N LEU A 993 21.48 -10.80 20.04
CA LEU A 993 22.31 -11.16 21.20
C LEU A 993 22.34 -9.96 22.16
N GLY A 994 21.94 -10.18 23.41
CA GLY A 994 21.78 -9.12 24.40
C GLY A 994 22.95 -9.02 25.38
N ALA A 995 23.05 -7.86 26.03
CA ALA A 995 23.82 -7.61 27.25
C ALA A 995 25.36 -7.80 27.21
N THR A 996 26.04 -6.81 26.65
CA THR A 996 27.27 -6.28 27.28
C THR A 996 27.32 -4.76 27.17
N LYS A 997 28.01 -4.09 28.10
CA LYS A 997 28.03 -2.63 28.23
C LYS A 997 29.29 -2.05 27.59
N ALA A 998 29.13 -0.98 26.80
CA ALA A 998 30.17 -0.13 26.22
C ALA A 998 31.02 -0.71 25.06
N ILE A 999 30.42 -0.78 23.87
CA ILE A 999 31.04 -0.29 22.63
C ILE A 999 30.01 0.65 21.99
N SER A 1000 30.45 1.75 21.38
CA SER A 1000 29.62 2.65 20.57
C SER A 1000 29.92 2.37 19.09
N ASP A 1001 29.10 1.52 18.48
CA ASP A 1001 29.20 1.19 17.06
C ASP A 1001 28.56 2.32 16.25
N GLU A 1002 29.39 3.20 15.68
CA GLU A 1002 28.94 4.32 14.86
C GLU A 1002 29.06 4.03 13.36
N ILE A 1003 28.24 4.72 12.57
CA ILE A 1003 28.26 4.67 11.11
C ILE A 1003 28.68 6.04 10.57
N ASN A 1004 29.46 6.06 9.49
CA ASN A 1004 29.73 7.26 8.71
C ASN A 1004 29.61 6.97 7.21
N ALA A 1005 29.06 7.92 6.45
CA ALA A 1005 29.20 7.91 5.00
C ALA A 1005 30.68 8.16 4.66
N PRO A 1006 31.29 7.45 3.68
CA PRO A 1006 32.65 7.71 3.24
C PRO A 1006 32.80 9.06 2.51
N THR A 1007 31.69 9.66 2.08
CA THR A 1007 31.62 11.01 1.50
C THR A 1007 31.56 12.13 2.54
N ASP A 1008 31.24 11.82 3.80
CA ASP A 1008 31.22 12.79 4.90
C ASP A 1008 32.59 12.83 5.60
N LEU A 1009 33.58 13.40 4.91
CA LEU A 1009 34.92 13.62 5.47
C LEU A 1009 34.90 14.61 6.66
N SER A 1010 33.92 15.53 6.71
CA SER A 1010 33.78 16.53 7.77
C SER A 1010 33.35 15.89 9.10
N GLY A 1011 32.23 15.18 9.12
CA GLY A 1011 31.76 14.47 10.31
C GLY A 1011 32.70 13.35 10.74
N LEU A 1012 33.37 12.68 9.79
CA LEU A 1012 34.43 11.73 10.10
C LEU A 1012 35.63 12.40 10.79
N ALA A 1013 36.05 13.58 10.33
CA ALA A 1013 37.13 14.34 10.95
C ALA A 1013 36.76 14.82 12.36
N GLU A 1014 35.55 15.34 12.57
CA GLU A 1014 35.08 15.77 13.89
C GLU A 1014 35.08 14.60 14.90
N LYS A 1015 34.59 13.41 14.49
CA LYS A 1015 34.63 12.20 15.32
C LYS A 1015 36.06 11.76 15.67
N ILE A 1016 36.98 11.79 14.70
CA ILE A 1016 38.39 11.46 14.94
C ILE A 1016 39.02 12.46 15.92
N LYS A 1017 38.76 13.76 15.77
CA LYS A 1017 39.26 14.81 16.68
C LYS A 1017 38.74 14.64 18.10
N ALA A 1018 37.42 14.51 18.26
CA ALA A 1018 36.78 14.30 19.55
C ALA A 1018 37.26 13.01 20.26
N PHE A 1019 37.62 11.97 19.50
CA PHE A 1019 38.28 10.79 20.07
C PHE A 1019 39.76 11.00 20.38
N ALA A 1020 40.52 11.71 19.53
CA ALA A 1020 41.97 11.90 19.67
C ALA A 1020 42.34 12.73 20.92
N ASP A 1021 41.41 13.58 21.40
CA ASP A 1021 41.63 14.42 22.58
C ASP A 1021 41.91 13.62 23.86
N GLY A 1022 43.02 13.94 24.52
CA GLY A 1022 43.53 13.27 25.72
C GLY A 1022 44.88 12.60 25.52
N GLU A 1023 45.34 11.88 26.55
CA GLU A 1023 46.57 11.07 26.46
C GLU A 1023 46.27 9.62 26.08
N LYS A 1024 47.26 8.96 25.45
CA LYS A 1024 47.22 7.51 25.12
C LYS A 1024 46.02 7.13 24.24
N LYS A 1025 45.65 7.97 23.28
CA LYS A 1025 44.71 7.62 22.21
C LYS A 1025 45.46 6.98 21.04
N VAL A 1026 44.85 6.01 20.37
CA VAL A 1026 45.34 5.47 19.10
C VAL A 1026 44.17 5.31 18.13
N VAL A 1027 44.34 5.77 16.89
CA VAL A 1027 43.34 5.70 15.82
C VAL A 1027 43.88 4.85 14.69
N MET A 1028 43.05 3.99 14.12
CA MET A 1028 43.37 3.17 12.96
C MET A 1028 42.39 3.47 11.81
N LEU A 1029 42.93 3.74 10.62
CA LEU A 1029 42.18 3.84 9.38
C LEU A 1029 42.78 2.86 8.38
N ASP A 1030 42.09 1.75 8.12
CA ASP A 1030 42.65 0.62 7.35
C ASP A 1030 42.35 0.70 5.84
N CYS A 1031 41.68 1.76 5.38
CA CYS A 1031 41.21 1.93 3.99
C CYS A 1031 41.25 3.41 3.52
N LEU A 1032 42.43 4.05 3.49
CA LEU A 1032 42.55 5.42 2.93
C LEU A 1032 42.27 5.45 1.43
N ASP A 1033 42.70 4.40 0.72
CA ASP A 1033 42.36 4.11 -0.68
C ASP A 1033 40.86 4.26 -0.95
N TYR A 1034 40.03 3.69 -0.07
CA TYR A 1034 38.58 3.70 -0.25
C TYR A 1034 38.01 5.12 -0.14
N LEU A 1035 38.48 5.93 0.81
CA LEU A 1035 38.08 7.34 0.90
C LEU A 1035 38.46 8.13 -0.37
N ILE A 1036 39.62 7.83 -0.97
CA ILE A 1036 40.07 8.43 -2.24
C ILE A 1036 39.23 7.94 -3.43
N THR A 1037 38.66 6.73 -3.40
CA THR A 1037 37.69 6.30 -4.44
C THR A 1037 36.30 6.92 -4.30
N GLN A 1038 35.98 7.57 -3.18
CA GLN A 1038 34.64 8.14 -2.92
C GLN A 1038 34.64 9.68 -2.83
N ASN A 1039 35.80 10.32 -2.84
CA ASN A 1039 35.98 11.77 -2.73
C ASN A 1039 37.14 12.23 -3.64
N ASP A 1040 37.17 13.50 -4.03
CA ASP A 1040 38.34 14.07 -4.71
C ASP A 1040 39.60 13.93 -3.84
N TYR A 1041 40.71 13.46 -4.43
CA TYR A 1041 42.00 13.30 -3.73
C TYR A 1041 42.42 14.55 -2.94
N LYS A 1042 42.12 15.75 -3.47
CA LYS A 1042 42.43 17.04 -2.81
C LYS A 1042 41.71 17.20 -1.47
N ASP A 1043 40.50 16.67 -1.33
CA ASP A 1043 39.71 16.76 -0.11
C ASP A 1043 40.11 15.68 0.89
N VAL A 1044 40.54 14.50 0.43
CA VAL A 1044 41.21 13.52 1.30
C VAL A 1044 42.57 14.04 1.78
N LEU A 1045 43.34 14.74 0.94
CA LEU A 1045 44.59 15.39 1.36
C LEU A 1045 44.33 16.49 2.40
N ARG A 1046 43.31 17.35 2.20
CA ARG A 1046 42.86 18.34 3.20
C ARG A 1046 42.44 17.67 4.51
N PHE A 1047 41.70 16.57 4.45
CA PHE A 1047 41.30 15.77 5.61
C PHE A 1047 42.53 15.23 6.37
N VAL A 1048 43.52 14.66 5.67
CA VAL A 1048 44.77 14.19 6.29
C VAL A 1048 45.58 15.35 6.89
N GLN A 1049 45.65 16.50 6.24
CA GLN A 1049 46.30 17.71 6.79
C GLN A 1049 45.62 18.20 8.07
N LEU A 1050 44.29 18.37 8.03
CA LEU A 1050 43.44 18.83 9.13
C LEU A 1050 43.42 17.84 10.32
N LEU A 1051 43.72 16.57 10.09
CA LEU A 1051 44.00 15.59 11.14
C LEU A 1051 45.45 15.65 11.61
N SER A 1052 46.44 15.83 10.73
CA SER A 1052 47.86 15.90 11.11
C SER A 1052 48.13 17.09 12.03
N GLU A 1053 47.50 18.24 11.78
CA GLU A 1053 47.48 19.39 12.68
C GLU A 1053 46.91 19.04 14.07
N HIS A 1054 45.81 18.28 14.12
CA HIS A 1054 45.17 17.88 15.39
C HIS A 1054 45.97 16.81 16.14
N PHE A 1055 46.61 15.89 15.42
CA PHE A 1055 47.53 14.91 16.01
C PHE A 1055 48.86 15.54 16.43
N ALA A 1056 49.31 16.66 15.86
CA ALA A 1056 50.46 17.41 16.38
C ALA A 1056 50.16 18.05 17.75
N ILE A 1057 48.89 18.35 18.05
CA ILE A 1057 48.43 18.93 19.32
C ILE A 1057 48.08 17.84 20.36
N SER A 1058 47.34 16.81 19.95
CA SER A 1058 46.90 15.73 20.83
C SER A 1058 47.98 14.66 21.03
N ARG A 1059 48.13 14.12 22.25
CA ARG A 1059 49.11 13.05 22.56
C ARG A 1059 48.64 11.66 22.10
N GLY A 1060 47.99 11.61 20.95
CA GLY A 1060 47.53 10.40 20.28
C GLY A 1060 48.51 9.90 19.22
N ASN A 1061 48.11 8.82 18.53
CA ASN A 1061 48.75 8.34 17.32
C ASN A 1061 47.68 7.91 16.32
N MET A 1062 47.93 8.11 15.02
CA MET A 1062 47.09 7.54 13.97
C MET A 1062 47.93 6.63 13.07
N PHE A 1063 47.40 5.46 12.74
CA PHE A 1063 48.00 4.52 11.81
C PHE A 1063 47.08 4.37 10.61
N ILE A 1064 47.59 4.65 9.42
CA ILE A 1064 46.83 4.66 8.18
C ILE A 1064 47.42 3.64 7.21
N ALA A 1065 46.57 2.74 6.70
CA ALA A 1065 46.92 1.85 5.59
C ALA A 1065 46.54 2.49 4.26
N LEU A 1066 47.43 2.33 3.27
CA LEU A 1066 47.24 2.77 1.89
C LEU A 1066 47.95 1.79 0.96
N ASP A 1067 47.25 1.30 -0.05
CA ASP A 1067 47.91 0.66 -1.20
C ASP A 1067 48.59 1.74 -2.05
N PRO A 1068 49.94 1.73 -2.20
CA PRO A 1068 50.64 2.72 -3.02
C PRO A 1068 50.33 2.63 -4.53
N ILE A 1069 49.62 1.59 -5.00
CA ILE A 1069 49.13 1.47 -6.38
C ILE A 1069 47.88 2.33 -6.62
N ALA A 1070 47.16 2.73 -5.56
CA ALA A 1070 45.91 3.49 -5.65
C ALA A 1070 46.09 5.01 -5.94
N LEU A 1071 47.32 5.50 -6.10
CA LEU A 1071 47.66 6.92 -6.29
C LEU A 1071 48.80 7.12 -7.30
N ASP A 1072 48.89 8.33 -7.88
CA ASP A 1072 50.05 8.70 -8.67
C ASP A 1072 51.30 9.02 -7.79
N THR A 1073 52.48 9.06 -8.40
CA THR A 1073 53.76 9.27 -7.68
C THR A 1073 53.91 10.67 -7.06
N ARG A 1074 53.10 11.64 -7.45
CA ARG A 1074 53.03 13.00 -6.88
C ARG A 1074 52.03 13.04 -5.73
N GLU A 1075 50.88 12.40 -5.87
CA GLU A 1075 49.82 12.28 -4.86
C GLU A 1075 50.31 11.49 -3.64
N LEU A 1076 51.03 10.38 -3.86
CA LEU A 1076 51.68 9.63 -2.78
C LEU A 1076 52.70 10.49 -2.03
N LYS A 1077 53.57 11.22 -2.76
CA LYS A 1077 54.59 12.10 -2.17
C LYS A 1077 54.01 13.29 -1.40
N LEU A 1078 52.82 13.76 -1.76
CA LEU A 1078 52.11 14.79 -1.00
C LEU A 1078 51.59 14.22 0.32
N LEU A 1079 51.04 13.00 0.36
CA LEU A 1079 50.66 12.34 1.62
C LEU A 1079 51.87 11.98 2.48
N GLU A 1080 52.99 11.53 1.88
CA GLU A 1080 54.27 11.27 2.58
C GLU A 1080 54.90 12.55 3.18
N ARG A 1081 54.43 13.75 2.83
CA ARG A 1081 54.86 15.02 3.44
C ARG A 1081 54.09 15.34 4.72
N GLU A 1082 52.81 14.99 4.77
CA GLU A 1082 51.91 15.30 5.90
C GLU A 1082 51.88 14.18 6.97
N THR A 1083 52.57 13.06 6.71
CA THR A 1083 52.59 11.84 7.53
C THR A 1083 54.00 11.28 7.67
N VAL A 1084 54.25 10.44 8.69
CA VAL A 1084 55.50 9.67 8.78
C VAL A 1084 55.33 8.36 8.03
N SER A 1085 55.96 8.23 6.86
CA SER A 1085 55.94 6.95 6.14
C SER A 1085 56.86 5.90 6.80
N LEU A 1086 56.40 4.65 6.80
CA LEU A 1086 57.10 3.46 7.31
C LEU A 1086 57.31 2.40 6.21
#